data_AF-A0A933YAT9-F1
#
_entry.id   AF-A0A933YAT9-F1
#
_cell.length_a   1.000
_cell.length_b   1.000
_cell.length_c   1.000
_cell.angle_alpha   90.00
_cell.angle_beta   90.00
_cell.angle_gamma   90.00
#
_symmetry.space_group_name_H-M   'P 1'
#
loop_
_entity.id
_entity.type
_entity.pdbx_description
1 polymer ?
#
loop_
_entity_poly.entity_id
_entity_poly.type
_entity_poly.pdbx_seq_one_letter_code
_entity_poly.pdbx_strand_id
1 'polypeptide(L)'
;MNTAVISSAAVFRAFCVRRQRVRWLLLALLCTCVRALAQENSDCLDCHEDKSLTTVRDNKTISLFVDQKKFEKSVHGSLQCINCHAALAGKEMPHEVPVANVECGSCHDGEEKLQKESLHHKAMEKGDPLAPTCATCHGNHEIVKAKDKSSPVAPLNIPFLCGRCHQEGTKVSRERKIPQHKIIENFSESIHGEGLLRKGLIVAPSCASCHTSHLILPHTDSRSSISRNNIAATCTQCHAQIEQVHRKVIKGELWEKQANVLPACVDCHQPHKIRKVFYNQGMADADCMRCHQNPDLKASKDGGALFVNQAEVQHSMHQKIACSQCHSEVNASRRRACETITRKVDCASCHAEVGTQYAKSMHGVLIAKNDPNAPTCKECHGTHGVGGRRNPESPIFPTNIPDLCAKCHQEGKRAAVRYTGVEHEIVNRYTESIHGKGLIKSGLTVTATCTDCHTAHGVLPMSNDSSSVNPKNVPATCGKCHHGIQEKFLGSIHAKMVGKTDKQLPVCSDCHSAHTIRRTDIDGFKLDIMQKCGRCHPKIAATYFDTYHGKVSQLGYTKTAKCYDCHGAHDILPVSDPKSHLSHNNVVQTCQKCHPGATRRFAGYLTHATHHDPEKYPFLFWTFWGMTSLLVGTFAVFGIHTLLWLPRALKMKRERNQQRQPVARKEKS
;
A
#
# COMPACT_ATOMS: atom_id res chain seq x y z
N MET A 1 -24.43 -33.49 46.53
CA MET A 1 -25.09 -32.75 47.65
C MET A 1 -25.97 -31.68 47.04
N ASN A 2 -27.24 -31.66 47.46
CA ASN A 2 -28.35 -30.75 47.12
C ASN A 2 -28.85 -30.76 45.66
N THR A 3 -30.13 -30.98 45.32
CA THR A 3 -31.38 -31.21 46.08
C THR A 3 -32.47 -31.66 45.09
N ALA A 4 -33.37 -32.54 45.57
CA ALA A 4 -34.81 -32.73 45.28
C ALA A 4 -35.39 -32.47 43.85
N VAL A 5 -36.04 -33.41 43.14
CA VAL A 5 -37.28 -34.21 43.42
C VAL A 5 -38.57 -33.48 42.98
N ILE A 6 -39.44 -34.27 42.32
CA ILE A 6 -40.93 -34.24 42.24
C ILE A 6 -41.54 -34.09 40.83
N SER A 7 -42.20 -35.20 40.47
CA SER A 7 -43.23 -35.43 39.45
C SER A 7 -44.61 -34.97 39.92
N SER A 8 -45.52 -34.60 39.00
CA SER A 8 -46.88 -35.19 38.86
C SER A 8 -47.84 -34.34 38.01
N ALA A 9 -48.46 -34.99 37.02
CA ALA A 9 -49.91 -35.17 36.81
C ALA A 9 -50.84 -33.91 36.86
N ALA A 10 -51.92 -33.75 36.10
CA ALA A 10 -52.75 -34.64 35.30
C ALA A 10 -53.89 -33.81 34.61
N VAL A 11 -54.71 -34.49 33.79
CA VAL A 11 -56.19 -34.41 33.77
C VAL A 11 -56.93 -33.51 32.73
N PHE A 12 -57.56 -34.22 31.77
CA PHE A 12 -58.95 -34.12 31.24
C PHE A 12 -59.31 -33.34 29.96
N ARG A 13 -59.65 -34.10 28.89
CA ARG A 13 -61.00 -34.26 28.25
C ARG A 13 -60.81 -35.04 26.93
N ALA A 14 -61.14 -36.34 26.79
CA ALA A 14 -62.41 -37.07 26.88
C ALA A 14 -63.35 -36.89 25.66
N PHE A 15 -63.83 -38.04 25.13
CA PHE A 15 -64.92 -38.27 24.17
C PHE A 15 -64.66 -38.05 22.67
N CYS A 16 -64.40 -39.14 21.92
CA CYS A 16 -65.28 -39.69 20.86
C CYS A 16 -64.54 -40.74 19.97
N VAL A 17 -64.20 -41.91 20.54
CA VAL A 17 -63.68 -43.07 19.78
C VAL A 17 -64.58 -44.26 20.03
N ARG A 18 -65.69 -44.37 19.28
CA ARG A 18 -66.49 -45.61 19.08
C ARG A 18 -67.73 -45.34 18.24
N ARG A 19 -67.63 -45.21 16.90
CA ARG A 19 -68.76 -45.52 15.97
C ARG A 19 -68.49 -45.49 14.45
N GLN A 20 -67.25 -45.40 13.95
CA GLN A 20 -66.99 -45.38 12.49
C GLN A 20 -66.31 -46.65 11.91
N ARG A 21 -66.19 -47.74 12.69
CA ARG A 21 -65.58 -49.01 12.21
C ARG A 21 -66.53 -49.96 11.46
N VAL A 22 -67.78 -49.58 11.20
CA VAL A 22 -68.78 -50.50 10.58
C VAL A 22 -69.28 -50.01 9.21
N ARG A 23 -68.80 -48.86 8.70
CA ARG A 23 -69.21 -48.33 7.39
C ARG A 23 -68.17 -48.50 6.26
N TRP A 24 -66.97 -48.98 6.58
CA TRP A 24 -65.91 -49.27 5.61
C TRP A 24 -65.92 -50.71 5.07
N LEU A 25 -66.73 -51.60 5.66
CA LEU A 25 -66.87 -53.00 5.22
C LEU A 25 -67.90 -53.18 4.09
N LEU A 26 -68.72 -52.15 3.78
CA LEU A 26 -69.71 -52.17 2.69
C LEU A 26 -69.26 -51.41 1.43
N LEU A 27 -68.11 -50.71 1.47
CA LEU A 27 -67.49 -50.11 0.27
C LEU A 27 -66.42 -51.03 -0.37
N ALA A 28 -66.07 -52.13 0.30
CA ALA A 28 -65.08 -53.10 -0.17
C ALA A 28 -65.65 -54.17 -1.13
N LEU A 29 -66.96 -54.14 -1.43
CA LEU A 29 -67.63 -55.16 -2.26
C LEU A 29 -68.15 -54.65 -3.62
N LEU A 30 -67.75 -53.46 -4.07
CA LEU A 30 -68.24 -52.85 -5.33
C LEU A 30 -67.12 -52.38 -6.29
N CYS A 31 -65.92 -52.93 -6.15
CA CYS A 31 -64.79 -52.69 -7.06
C CYS A 31 -64.18 -54.01 -7.55
N THR A 32 -65.01 -54.91 -8.07
CA THR A 32 -64.56 -55.90 -9.06
C THR A 32 -64.89 -55.37 -10.45
N CYS A 33 -63.89 -55.47 -11.34
CA CYS A 33 -63.95 -55.17 -12.77
C CYS A 33 -63.90 -53.70 -13.22
N VAL A 34 -62.76 -53.05 -12.96
CA VAL A 34 -62.06 -52.33 -14.04
C VAL A 34 -60.57 -52.66 -13.90
N ARG A 35 -60.11 -53.71 -14.60
CA ARG A 35 -58.69 -53.82 -14.95
C ARG A 35 -58.43 -52.71 -15.97
N ALA A 36 -58.10 -51.52 -15.50
CA ALA A 36 -57.27 -50.65 -16.32
C ALA A 36 -55.98 -51.44 -16.52
N LEU A 37 -55.67 -51.79 -17.77
CA LEU A 37 -54.41 -52.44 -18.15
C LEU A 37 -53.28 -51.48 -17.77
N ALA A 38 -52.76 -51.62 -16.55
CA ALA A 38 -51.50 -51.01 -16.18
C ALA A 38 -50.43 -51.84 -16.87
N GLN A 39 -49.82 -51.28 -17.92
CA GLN A 39 -48.71 -51.90 -18.62
C GLN A 39 -47.52 -51.98 -17.66
N GLU A 40 -47.06 -53.20 -17.36
CA GLU A 40 -45.97 -53.48 -16.43
C GLU A 40 -44.62 -53.60 -17.17
N ASN A 41 -43.51 -53.49 -16.43
CA ASN A 41 -42.17 -53.67 -17.01
C ASN A 41 -41.99 -55.06 -17.66
N SER A 42 -42.65 -56.10 -17.14
CA SER A 42 -42.63 -57.44 -17.73
C SER A 42 -43.11 -57.44 -19.17
N ASP A 43 -44.15 -56.68 -19.48
CA ASP A 43 -44.74 -56.60 -20.83
C ASP A 43 -43.74 -56.05 -21.87
N CYS A 44 -42.78 -55.25 -21.42
CA CYS A 44 -41.70 -54.74 -22.27
C CYS A 44 -40.53 -55.73 -22.33
N LEU A 45 -40.19 -56.33 -21.18
CA LEU A 45 -39.03 -57.21 -21.04
C LEU A 45 -39.21 -58.56 -21.73
N ASP A 46 -40.44 -59.03 -21.95
CA ASP A 46 -40.74 -60.25 -22.74
C ASP A 46 -40.04 -60.29 -24.10
N CYS A 47 -39.83 -59.11 -24.71
CA CYS A 47 -39.03 -58.96 -25.93
C CYS A 47 -37.68 -58.30 -25.67
N HIS A 48 -37.63 -57.28 -24.81
CA HIS A 48 -36.43 -56.46 -24.63
C HIS A 48 -35.36 -57.09 -23.73
N GLU A 49 -35.59 -58.23 -23.09
CA GLU A 49 -34.55 -58.99 -22.37
C GLU A 49 -33.70 -59.88 -23.30
N ASP A 50 -34.05 -60.00 -24.58
CA ASP A 50 -33.27 -60.77 -25.55
C ASP A 50 -32.03 -59.99 -26.01
N LYS A 51 -30.84 -60.54 -25.75
CA LYS A 51 -29.54 -59.99 -26.17
C LYS A 51 -29.37 -59.96 -27.69
N SER A 52 -30.12 -60.79 -28.42
CA SER A 52 -30.08 -60.86 -29.89
C SER A 52 -30.94 -59.77 -30.56
N LEU A 53 -31.83 -59.12 -29.80
CA LEU A 53 -32.74 -58.12 -30.33
C LEU A 53 -31.98 -56.87 -30.79
N THR A 54 -32.10 -56.57 -32.09
CA THR A 54 -31.45 -55.44 -32.73
C THR A 54 -32.41 -54.73 -33.67
N THR A 55 -32.13 -53.46 -33.96
CA THR A 55 -32.79 -52.70 -35.02
C THR A 55 -31.77 -51.87 -35.80
N VAL A 56 -32.16 -51.37 -36.96
CA VAL A 56 -31.31 -50.49 -37.78
C VAL A 56 -31.82 -49.06 -37.64
N ARG A 57 -31.00 -48.19 -37.07
CA ARG A 57 -31.25 -46.75 -36.98
C ARG A 57 -30.06 -46.01 -37.57
N ASP A 58 -30.30 -45.09 -38.50
CA ASP A 58 -29.26 -44.31 -39.19
C ASP A 58 -28.13 -45.15 -39.80
N ASN A 59 -28.48 -46.21 -40.54
CA ASN A 59 -27.56 -47.18 -41.15
C ASN A 59 -26.60 -47.89 -40.17
N LYS A 60 -26.95 -47.97 -38.88
CA LYS A 60 -26.21 -48.73 -37.87
C LYS A 60 -27.13 -49.71 -37.17
N THR A 61 -26.66 -50.95 -37.03
CA THR A 61 -27.30 -51.96 -36.19
C THR A 61 -27.10 -51.58 -34.72
N ILE A 62 -28.18 -51.34 -34.01
CA ILE A 62 -28.22 -51.02 -32.59
C ILE A 62 -28.94 -52.12 -31.82
N SER A 63 -28.44 -52.49 -30.65
CA SER A 63 -29.11 -53.45 -29.77
C SER A 63 -30.27 -52.78 -29.03
N LEU A 64 -31.39 -53.50 -28.93
CA LEU A 64 -32.57 -53.10 -28.17
C LEU A 64 -32.66 -53.82 -26.81
N PHE A 65 -31.61 -54.56 -26.44
CA PHE A 65 -31.52 -55.30 -25.19
C PHE A 65 -31.51 -54.37 -23.97
N VAL A 66 -32.29 -54.75 -22.95
CA VAL A 66 -32.35 -54.12 -21.64
C VAL A 66 -32.06 -55.17 -20.58
N ASP A 67 -30.98 -54.96 -19.82
CA ASP A 67 -30.64 -55.82 -18.68
C ASP A 67 -31.51 -55.43 -17.47
N GLN A 68 -32.54 -56.23 -17.20
CA GLN A 68 -33.47 -56.00 -16.09
C GLN A 68 -32.73 -55.86 -14.74
N LYS A 69 -31.74 -56.72 -14.46
CA LYS A 69 -31.02 -56.70 -13.17
C LYS A 69 -30.22 -55.42 -12.98
N LYS A 70 -29.73 -54.82 -14.07
CA LYS A 70 -29.05 -53.52 -14.03
C LYS A 70 -30.04 -52.37 -13.94
N PHE A 71 -31.17 -52.44 -14.65
CA PHE A 71 -32.21 -51.43 -14.57
C PHE A 71 -32.81 -51.33 -13.16
N GLU A 72 -33.11 -52.45 -12.52
CA GLU A 72 -33.61 -52.50 -11.14
C GLU A 72 -32.65 -51.89 -10.12
N LYS A 73 -31.34 -51.91 -10.41
CA LYS A 73 -30.28 -51.28 -9.58
C LYS A 73 -30.04 -49.81 -9.93
N SER A 74 -30.63 -49.32 -11.02
CA SER A 74 -30.54 -47.91 -11.41
C SER A 74 -31.31 -47.03 -10.42
N VAL A 75 -31.03 -45.73 -10.44
CA VAL A 75 -31.78 -44.74 -9.65
C VAL A 75 -33.25 -44.64 -10.08
N HIS A 76 -33.57 -45.14 -11.27
CA HIS A 76 -34.91 -45.20 -11.84
C HIS A 76 -35.53 -46.60 -11.77
N GLY A 77 -34.90 -47.57 -11.10
CA GLY A 77 -35.33 -48.97 -11.10
C GLY A 77 -36.72 -49.21 -10.51
N SER A 78 -37.27 -48.26 -9.75
CA SER A 78 -38.64 -48.29 -9.24
C SER A 78 -39.69 -47.75 -10.22
N LEU A 79 -39.28 -47.18 -11.35
CA LEU A 79 -40.19 -46.63 -12.36
C LEU A 79 -40.61 -47.72 -13.36
N GLN A 80 -41.81 -47.55 -13.93
CA GLN A 80 -42.23 -48.35 -15.06
C GLN A 80 -41.61 -47.81 -16.36
N CYS A 81 -41.38 -48.66 -17.36
CA CYS A 81 -40.76 -48.31 -18.65
C CYS A 81 -41.52 -47.16 -19.32
N ILE A 82 -42.86 -47.18 -19.25
CA ILE A 82 -43.74 -46.14 -19.80
C ILE A 82 -43.64 -44.79 -19.09
N ASN A 83 -43.08 -44.72 -17.87
CA ASN A 83 -42.85 -43.44 -17.21
C ASN A 83 -41.76 -42.62 -17.92
N CYS A 84 -40.82 -43.29 -18.58
CA CYS A 84 -39.79 -42.66 -19.41
C CYS A 84 -40.18 -42.70 -20.90
N HIS A 85 -40.78 -43.80 -21.34
CA HIS A 85 -41.30 -43.99 -22.70
C HIS A 85 -42.80 -43.69 -22.77
N ALA A 86 -43.20 -42.46 -22.39
CA ALA A 86 -44.61 -42.07 -22.30
C ALA A 86 -45.39 -42.27 -23.61
N ALA A 87 -44.71 -42.21 -24.77
CA ALA A 87 -45.30 -42.45 -26.08
C ALA A 87 -45.81 -43.90 -26.28
N LEU A 88 -45.35 -44.85 -25.46
CA LEU A 88 -45.74 -46.26 -25.50
C LEU A 88 -46.91 -46.61 -24.57
N ALA A 89 -47.33 -45.68 -23.71
CA ALA A 89 -48.39 -45.94 -22.75
C ALA A 89 -49.72 -46.28 -23.47
N GLY A 90 -50.22 -47.50 -23.26
CA GLY A 90 -51.49 -47.98 -23.84
C GLY A 90 -51.41 -48.24 -25.35
N LYS A 91 -50.21 -48.39 -25.91
CA LYS A 91 -50.01 -48.82 -27.31
C LYS A 91 -50.03 -50.34 -27.42
N GLU A 92 -50.52 -50.83 -28.56
CA GLU A 92 -50.45 -52.27 -28.88
C GLU A 92 -48.99 -52.71 -29.09
N MET A 93 -48.66 -53.89 -28.57
CA MET A 93 -47.32 -54.49 -28.63
C MET A 93 -47.39 -55.74 -29.54
N PRO A 94 -46.38 -56.00 -30.40
CA PRO A 94 -45.13 -55.26 -30.58
C PRO A 94 -45.35 -53.88 -31.23
N HIS A 95 -44.64 -52.87 -30.70
CA HIS A 95 -44.74 -51.49 -31.17
C HIS A 95 -43.92 -51.27 -32.46
N GLU A 96 -44.29 -50.26 -33.25
CA GLU A 96 -43.52 -49.85 -34.43
C GLU A 96 -42.27 -49.03 -34.03
N VAL A 97 -41.12 -49.34 -34.64
CA VAL A 97 -39.86 -48.59 -34.49
C VAL A 97 -39.85 -47.44 -35.50
N PRO A 98 -39.40 -46.21 -35.15
CA PRO A 98 -38.63 -45.83 -33.96
C PRO A 98 -39.45 -45.16 -32.85
N VAL A 99 -39.17 -45.58 -31.60
CA VAL A 99 -39.62 -44.88 -30.40
C VAL A 99 -38.84 -43.56 -30.26
N ALA A 100 -39.56 -42.48 -29.93
CA ALA A 100 -38.94 -41.19 -29.63
C ALA A 100 -37.95 -41.30 -28.47
N ASN A 101 -36.93 -40.44 -28.47
CA ASN A 101 -35.95 -40.40 -27.39
C ASN A 101 -36.61 -39.92 -26.09
N VAL A 102 -36.15 -40.45 -24.95
CA VAL A 102 -36.67 -40.09 -23.63
C VAL A 102 -36.31 -38.64 -23.29
N GLU A 103 -37.31 -37.86 -22.89
CA GLU A 103 -37.15 -36.48 -22.45
C GLU A 103 -36.92 -36.40 -20.94
N CYS A 104 -35.66 -36.47 -20.51
CA CYS A 104 -35.28 -36.44 -19.10
C CYS A 104 -35.73 -35.14 -18.38
N GLY A 105 -35.83 -34.03 -19.11
CA GLY A 105 -36.20 -32.71 -18.58
C GLY A 105 -37.60 -32.60 -18.01
N SER A 106 -38.52 -33.49 -18.41
CA SER A 106 -39.87 -33.58 -17.86
C SER A 106 -39.88 -33.80 -16.34
N CYS A 107 -38.88 -34.52 -15.82
CA CYS A 107 -38.68 -34.76 -14.38
C CYS A 107 -37.45 -34.02 -13.82
N HIS A 108 -36.48 -33.67 -14.66
CA HIS A 108 -35.24 -32.96 -14.30
C HIS A 108 -35.21 -31.53 -14.87
N ASP A 109 -36.29 -30.78 -14.66
CA ASP A 109 -36.49 -29.43 -15.22
C ASP A 109 -35.36 -28.44 -14.79
N GLY A 110 -34.86 -28.56 -13.56
CA GLY A 110 -33.76 -27.71 -13.08
C GLY A 110 -32.46 -27.92 -13.86
N GLU A 111 -32.02 -29.17 -14.00
CA GLU A 111 -30.83 -29.54 -14.74
C GLU A 111 -30.98 -29.28 -16.24
N GLU A 112 -32.17 -29.50 -16.80
CA GLU A 112 -32.48 -29.23 -18.19
C GLU A 112 -32.38 -27.72 -18.51
N LYS A 113 -32.91 -26.85 -17.64
CA LYS A 113 -32.78 -25.39 -17.78
C LYS A 113 -31.31 -24.94 -17.81
N LEU A 114 -30.48 -25.50 -16.93
CA LEU A 114 -29.04 -25.19 -16.93
C LEU A 114 -28.36 -25.69 -18.22
N GLN A 115 -28.67 -26.93 -18.62
CA GLN A 115 -28.08 -27.54 -19.81
C GLN A 115 -28.46 -26.79 -21.08
N LYS A 116 -29.71 -26.30 -21.19
CA LYS A 116 -30.18 -25.44 -22.30
C LYS A 116 -29.31 -24.21 -22.54
N GLU A 117 -28.73 -23.65 -21.48
CA GLU A 117 -27.86 -22.48 -21.59
C GLU A 117 -26.40 -22.81 -21.91
N SER A 118 -25.99 -24.06 -21.74
CA SER A 118 -24.62 -24.54 -21.93
C SER A 118 -24.18 -24.54 -23.40
N LEU A 119 -22.86 -24.56 -23.63
CA LEU A 119 -22.28 -24.68 -24.96
C LEU A 119 -22.65 -26.00 -25.66
N HIS A 120 -22.79 -27.09 -24.90
CA HIS A 120 -23.13 -28.40 -25.46
C HIS A 120 -24.56 -28.43 -26.02
N HIS A 121 -25.54 -27.91 -25.27
CA HIS A 121 -26.92 -27.84 -25.76
C HIS A 121 -27.06 -26.86 -26.92
N LYS A 122 -26.39 -25.69 -26.86
CA LYS A 122 -26.37 -24.75 -27.99
C LYS A 122 -25.77 -25.33 -29.26
N ALA A 123 -24.84 -26.29 -29.15
CA ALA A 123 -24.35 -27.05 -30.30
C ALA A 123 -25.39 -28.06 -30.79
N MET A 124 -26.09 -28.74 -29.88
CA MET A 124 -27.17 -29.67 -30.20
C MET A 124 -28.35 -28.98 -30.91
N GLU A 125 -28.79 -27.80 -30.45
CA GLU A 125 -29.85 -27.00 -31.10
C GLU A 125 -29.47 -26.56 -32.52
N LYS A 126 -28.18 -26.38 -32.78
CA LYS A 126 -27.66 -26.09 -34.13
C LYS A 126 -27.55 -27.32 -35.02
N GLY A 127 -27.98 -28.49 -34.53
CA GLY A 127 -27.92 -29.75 -35.25
C GLY A 127 -26.51 -30.35 -35.31
N ASP A 128 -25.59 -30.00 -34.40
CA ASP A 128 -24.26 -30.62 -34.37
C ASP A 128 -24.35 -32.09 -33.94
N PRO A 129 -24.04 -33.08 -34.80
CA PRO A 129 -24.17 -34.50 -34.48
C PRO A 129 -23.15 -34.98 -33.43
N LEU A 130 -22.16 -34.15 -33.09
CA LEU A 130 -21.16 -34.46 -32.06
C LEU A 130 -21.50 -33.85 -30.69
N ALA A 131 -22.63 -33.13 -30.57
CA ALA A 131 -23.06 -32.57 -29.30
C ALA A 131 -23.55 -33.68 -28.33
N PRO A 132 -23.10 -33.69 -27.07
CA PRO A 132 -23.51 -34.71 -26.11
C PRO A 132 -24.93 -34.47 -25.59
N THR A 133 -25.67 -35.56 -25.39
CA THR A 133 -27.00 -35.57 -24.75
C THR A 133 -26.90 -35.99 -23.27
N CYS A 134 -28.00 -35.88 -22.51
CA CYS A 134 -28.08 -36.35 -21.13
C CYS A 134 -27.60 -37.81 -21.01
N ALA A 135 -28.06 -38.67 -21.92
CA ALA A 135 -27.70 -40.09 -21.96
C ALA A 135 -26.22 -40.33 -22.33
N THR A 136 -25.61 -39.40 -23.07
CA THR A 136 -24.17 -39.48 -23.38
C THR A 136 -23.32 -39.42 -22.11
N CYS A 137 -23.74 -38.59 -21.14
CA CYS A 137 -23.01 -38.39 -19.89
C CYS A 137 -23.46 -39.35 -18.78
N HIS A 138 -24.77 -39.56 -18.59
CA HIS A 138 -25.31 -40.34 -17.48
C HIS A 138 -25.52 -41.83 -17.80
N GLY A 139 -25.57 -42.20 -19.08
CA GLY A 139 -26.04 -43.52 -19.51
C GLY A 139 -27.55 -43.53 -19.77
N ASN A 140 -28.10 -44.72 -20.01
CA ASN A 140 -29.49 -44.94 -20.41
C ASN A 140 -30.30 -45.70 -19.32
N HIS A 141 -30.40 -47.02 -19.38
CA HIS A 141 -31.17 -47.84 -18.43
C HIS A 141 -30.36 -48.23 -17.19
N GLU A 142 -29.05 -48.01 -17.17
CA GLU A 142 -28.15 -48.35 -16.05
C GLU A 142 -27.63 -47.11 -15.29
N ILE A 143 -28.45 -46.04 -15.19
CA ILE A 143 -28.06 -44.80 -14.51
C ILE A 143 -27.96 -45.05 -13.00
N VAL A 144 -26.75 -44.89 -12.44
CA VAL A 144 -26.48 -45.01 -11.00
C VAL A 144 -26.19 -43.65 -10.36
N LYS A 145 -26.27 -43.59 -9.02
CA LYS A 145 -26.01 -42.35 -8.25
C LYS A 145 -24.61 -41.81 -8.55
N ALA A 146 -24.46 -40.49 -8.64
CA ALA A 146 -23.16 -39.86 -8.95
C ALA A 146 -22.04 -40.17 -7.92
N LYS A 147 -22.39 -40.56 -6.70
CA LYS A 147 -21.43 -40.99 -5.65
C LYS A 147 -20.97 -42.44 -5.82
N ASP A 148 -21.67 -43.22 -6.63
CA ASP A 148 -21.28 -44.60 -6.94
C ASP A 148 -20.03 -44.61 -7.81
N LYS A 149 -19.05 -45.46 -7.47
CA LYS A 149 -17.78 -45.57 -8.20
C LYS A 149 -17.97 -46.03 -9.65
N SER A 150 -19.03 -46.78 -9.93
CA SER A 150 -19.39 -47.24 -11.27
C SER A 150 -20.07 -46.16 -12.12
N SER A 151 -20.47 -45.03 -11.52
CA SER A 151 -21.13 -43.95 -12.25
C SER A 151 -20.16 -43.28 -13.24
N PRO A 152 -20.56 -43.07 -14.51
CA PRO A 152 -19.75 -42.32 -15.47
C PRO A 152 -19.46 -40.88 -15.00
N VAL A 153 -20.33 -40.33 -14.15
CA VAL A 153 -20.22 -38.97 -13.59
C VAL A 153 -19.61 -38.95 -12.18
N ALA A 154 -19.04 -40.07 -11.70
CA ALA A 154 -18.27 -40.07 -10.46
C ALA A 154 -17.00 -39.21 -10.61
N PRO A 155 -16.51 -38.52 -9.55
CA PRO A 155 -15.37 -37.61 -9.65
C PRO A 155 -14.13 -38.19 -10.36
N LEU A 156 -13.81 -39.47 -10.10
CA LEU A 156 -12.68 -40.18 -10.72
C LEU A 156 -12.90 -40.48 -12.22
N ASN A 157 -14.16 -40.60 -12.64
CA ASN A 157 -14.55 -40.97 -14.00
C ASN A 157 -14.76 -39.76 -14.91
N ILE A 158 -15.01 -38.56 -14.33
CA ILE A 158 -15.25 -37.31 -15.08
C ILE A 158 -14.16 -37.00 -16.12
N PRO A 159 -12.84 -37.07 -15.81
CA PRO A 159 -11.82 -36.78 -16.80
C PRO A 159 -11.89 -37.72 -18.03
N PHE A 160 -12.22 -38.99 -17.83
CA PHE A 160 -12.38 -39.96 -18.90
C PHE A 160 -13.69 -39.72 -19.68
N LEU A 161 -14.78 -39.40 -18.98
CA LEU A 161 -16.06 -39.03 -19.56
C LEU A 161 -15.90 -37.85 -20.53
N CYS A 162 -15.29 -36.75 -20.08
CA CYS A 162 -15.01 -35.59 -20.92
C CYS A 162 -14.00 -35.93 -22.03
N GLY A 163 -13.00 -36.77 -21.71
CA GLY A 163 -11.97 -37.23 -22.64
C GLY A 163 -12.51 -37.96 -23.87
N ARG A 164 -13.67 -38.64 -23.78
CA ARG A 164 -14.30 -39.30 -24.94
C ARG A 164 -14.52 -38.36 -26.13
N CYS A 165 -14.66 -37.05 -25.87
CA CYS A 165 -14.79 -36.02 -26.91
C CYS A 165 -13.67 -34.97 -26.87
N HIS A 166 -13.05 -34.70 -25.72
CA HIS A 166 -12.04 -33.63 -25.58
C HIS A 166 -10.59 -34.14 -25.53
N GLN A 167 -10.37 -35.45 -25.67
CA GLN A 167 -9.03 -36.01 -25.84
C GLN A 167 -8.52 -35.78 -27.27
N GLU A 168 -7.21 -35.56 -27.40
CA GLU A 168 -6.54 -35.42 -28.68
C GLU A 168 -6.81 -36.64 -29.57
N GLY A 169 -7.12 -36.40 -30.85
CA GLY A 169 -7.45 -37.46 -31.79
C GLY A 169 -8.92 -37.92 -31.79
N THR A 170 -9.81 -37.36 -30.97
CA THR A 170 -11.27 -37.58 -31.11
C THR A 170 -11.86 -36.76 -32.28
N LYS A 171 -13.07 -37.10 -32.76
CA LYS A 171 -13.75 -36.33 -33.82
C LYS A 171 -13.94 -34.87 -33.45
N VAL A 172 -14.37 -34.62 -32.21
CA VAL A 172 -14.56 -33.26 -31.68
C VAL A 172 -13.24 -32.49 -31.64
N SER A 173 -12.14 -33.09 -31.16
CA SER A 173 -10.83 -32.44 -31.13
C SER A 173 -10.24 -32.15 -32.51
N ARG A 174 -10.59 -32.92 -33.55
CA ARG A 174 -10.09 -32.74 -34.93
C ARG A 174 -10.94 -31.78 -35.75
N GLU A 175 -12.26 -31.84 -35.61
CA GLU A 175 -13.20 -31.14 -36.48
C GLU A 175 -13.72 -29.82 -35.89
N ARG A 176 -13.48 -29.54 -34.61
CA ARG A 176 -13.94 -28.31 -33.93
C ARG A 176 -12.75 -27.47 -33.47
N LYS A 177 -12.89 -26.14 -33.56
CA LYS A 177 -11.86 -25.20 -33.07
C LYS A 177 -11.93 -25.07 -31.55
N ILE A 178 -11.12 -25.86 -30.85
CA ILE A 178 -10.97 -25.78 -29.39
C ILE A 178 -9.68 -25.00 -29.06
N PRO A 179 -9.72 -23.98 -28.17
CA PRO A 179 -8.55 -23.13 -27.89
C PRO A 179 -7.33 -23.83 -27.26
N GLN A 180 -7.50 -25.02 -26.69
CA GLN A 180 -6.44 -25.76 -26.00
C GLN A 180 -6.32 -27.18 -26.54
N HIS A 181 -5.08 -27.65 -26.68
CA HIS A 181 -4.73 -28.99 -27.17
C HIS A 181 -4.19 -29.87 -26.05
N LYS A 182 -4.29 -31.20 -26.21
CA LYS A 182 -3.79 -32.18 -25.23
C LYS A 182 -4.32 -31.97 -23.81
N ILE A 183 -5.56 -31.51 -23.65
CA ILE A 183 -6.12 -31.09 -22.36
C ILE A 183 -6.11 -32.24 -21.33
N ILE A 184 -6.50 -33.45 -21.76
CA ILE A 184 -6.56 -34.62 -20.87
C ILE A 184 -5.16 -35.05 -20.41
N GLU A 185 -4.19 -35.10 -21.32
CA GLU A 185 -2.78 -35.40 -21.01
C GLU A 185 -2.25 -34.38 -19.99
N ASN A 186 -2.35 -33.09 -20.32
CA ASN A 186 -1.83 -32.03 -19.48
C ASN A 186 -2.53 -31.97 -18.10
N PHE A 187 -3.86 -32.21 -18.04
CA PHE A 187 -4.59 -32.28 -16.77
C PHE A 187 -4.13 -33.48 -15.94
N SER A 188 -3.94 -34.65 -16.55
CA SER A 188 -3.50 -35.86 -15.85
C SER A 188 -2.11 -35.73 -15.22
N GLU A 189 -1.27 -34.86 -15.80
CA GLU A 189 0.04 -34.50 -15.24
C GLU A 189 -0.07 -33.41 -14.16
N SER A 190 -1.16 -32.64 -14.13
CA SER A 190 -1.34 -31.57 -13.15
C SER A 190 -1.39 -32.05 -11.71
N ILE A 191 -1.18 -31.16 -10.73
CA ILE A 191 -1.28 -31.54 -9.31
C ILE A 191 -2.71 -31.99 -8.95
N HIS A 192 -3.73 -31.43 -9.61
CA HIS A 192 -5.12 -31.86 -9.48
C HIS A 192 -5.32 -33.24 -10.09
N GLY A 193 -4.77 -33.50 -11.29
CA GLY A 193 -4.83 -34.81 -11.93
C GLY A 193 -4.00 -35.88 -11.22
N GLU A 194 -2.83 -35.56 -10.68
CA GLU A 194 -2.03 -36.44 -9.83
C GLU A 194 -2.82 -36.81 -8.56
N GLY A 195 -3.43 -35.81 -7.90
CA GLY A 195 -4.30 -36.03 -6.76
C GLY A 195 -5.49 -36.93 -7.10
N LEU A 196 -6.23 -36.60 -8.16
CA LEU A 196 -7.46 -37.29 -8.55
C LEU A 196 -7.16 -38.69 -9.12
N LEU A 197 -6.36 -38.78 -10.19
CA LEU A 197 -6.18 -39.99 -10.98
C LEU A 197 -5.11 -40.93 -10.42
N ARG A 198 -4.00 -40.41 -9.88
CA ARG A 198 -2.90 -41.26 -9.37
C ARG A 198 -3.01 -41.59 -7.90
N LYS A 199 -3.49 -40.63 -7.09
CA LYS A 199 -3.66 -40.80 -5.63
C LYS A 199 -5.10 -41.15 -5.22
N GLY A 200 -6.04 -41.15 -6.15
CA GLY A 200 -7.44 -41.53 -5.90
C GLY A 200 -8.21 -40.55 -5.00
N LEU A 201 -7.74 -39.31 -4.85
CA LEU A 201 -8.34 -38.31 -3.96
C LEU A 201 -9.56 -37.69 -4.64
N ILE A 202 -10.76 -38.15 -4.28
CA ILE A 202 -12.03 -37.61 -4.81
C ILE A 202 -12.29 -36.14 -4.43
N VAL A 203 -11.56 -35.61 -3.44
CA VAL A 203 -11.57 -34.20 -3.04
C VAL A 203 -10.73 -33.32 -3.98
N ALA A 204 -9.88 -33.93 -4.82
CA ALA A 204 -9.12 -33.20 -5.81
C ALA A 204 -10.08 -32.68 -6.92
N PRO A 205 -9.88 -31.45 -7.42
CA PRO A 205 -10.73 -30.88 -8.46
C PRO A 205 -10.76 -31.73 -9.73
N SER A 206 -11.95 -31.95 -10.28
CA SER A 206 -12.18 -32.55 -11.61
C SER A 206 -12.55 -31.48 -12.63
N CYS A 207 -12.73 -31.85 -13.90
CA CYS A 207 -13.18 -30.93 -14.96
C CYS A 207 -14.48 -30.20 -14.57
N ALA A 208 -15.44 -30.92 -13.98
CA ALA A 208 -16.72 -30.37 -13.55
C ALA A 208 -16.61 -29.44 -12.33
N SER A 209 -15.60 -29.62 -11.49
CA SER A 209 -15.35 -28.74 -10.33
C SER A 209 -15.00 -27.32 -10.79
N CYS A 210 -14.32 -27.18 -11.92
CA CYS A 210 -13.95 -25.88 -12.49
C CYS A 210 -14.97 -25.37 -13.51
N HIS A 211 -15.44 -26.22 -14.43
CA HIS A 211 -16.30 -25.82 -15.57
C HIS A 211 -17.82 -25.96 -15.30
N THR A 212 -18.21 -26.49 -14.14
CA THR A 212 -19.56 -26.99 -13.82
C THR A 212 -20.00 -28.18 -14.68
N SER A 213 -21.01 -28.93 -14.22
CA SER A 213 -21.49 -30.14 -14.92
C SER A 213 -22.59 -29.84 -15.96
N HIS A 214 -23.57 -29.01 -15.60
CA HIS A 214 -24.75 -28.74 -16.43
C HIS A 214 -24.78 -27.31 -17.01
N LEU A 215 -23.89 -26.40 -16.61
CA LEU A 215 -23.84 -25.02 -17.12
C LEU A 215 -22.46 -24.68 -17.69
N ILE A 216 -21.99 -25.49 -18.64
CA ILE A 216 -20.67 -25.30 -19.25
C ILE A 216 -20.72 -24.10 -20.19
N LEU A 217 -20.18 -22.97 -19.72
CA LEU A 217 -20.13 -21.69 -20.43
C LEU A 217 -18.69 -21.32 -20.85
N PRO A 218 -18.50 -20.54 -21.92
CA PRO A 218 -17.17 -20.09 -22.33
C PRO A 218 -16.59 -19.15 -21.26
N HIS A 219 -15.26 -19.08 -21.15
CA HIS A 219 -14.56 -18.20 -20.18
C HIS A 219 -14.82 -16.70 -20.41
N THR A 220 -15.35 -16.34 -21.58
CA THR A 220 -15.76 -14.98 -21.92
C THR A 220 -17.15 -14.60 -21.38
N ASP A 221 -17.97 -15.57 -20.99
CA ASP A 221 -19.29 -15.32 -20.38
C ASP A 221 -19.09 -14.97 -18.90
N SER A 222 -19.65 -13.85 -18.44
CA SER A 222 -19.52 -13.37 -17.07
C SER A 222 -20.14 -14.30 -16.03
N ARG A 223 -21.03 -15.22 -16.43
CA ARG A 223 -21.66 -16.23 -15.55
C ARG A 223 -20.83 -17.51 -15.47
N SER A 224 -19.84 -17.69 -16.34
CA SER A 224 -18.97 -18.86 -16.31
C SER A 224 -18.14 -18.87 -15.02
N SER A 225 -18.05 -20.02 -14.35
CA SER A 225 -17.22 -20.22 -13.16
C SER A 225 -15.73 -19.96 -13.44
N ILE A 226 -15.30 -20.13 -14.69
CA ILE A 226 -13.93 -19.85 -15.12
C ILE A 226 -13.77 -18.47 -15.78
N SER A 227 -14.79 -17.62 -15.70
CA SER A 227 -14.66 -16.24 -16.16
C SER A 227 -13.64 -15.50 -15.30
N ARG A 228 -13.00 -14.46 -15.87
CA ARG A 228 -11.98 -13.68 -15.15
C ARG A 228 -12.47 -13.13 -13.80
N ASN A 229 -13.76 -12.78 -13.71
CA ASN A 229 -14.34 -12.24 -12.48
C ASN A 229 -14.71 -13.32 -11.45
N ASN A 230 -14.94 -14.57 -11.91
CA ASN A 230 -15.39 -15.66 -11.04
C ASN A 230 -14.28 -16.66 -10.70
N ILE A 231 -13.16 -16.64 -11.43
CA ILE A 231 -12.09 -17.63 -11.28
C ILE A 231 -11.50 -17.67 -9.86
N ALA A 232 -11.35 -16.51 -9.21
CA ALA A 232 -10.90 -16.46 -7.82
C ALA A 232 -11.89 -17.18 -6.89
N ALA A 233 -13.19 -16.89 -7.03
CA ALA A 233 -14.25 -17.54 -6.27
C ALA A 233 -14.31 -19.07 -6.53
N THR A 234 -14.01 -19.51 -7.74
CA THR A 234 -13.92 -20.94 -8.07
C THR A 234 -12.73 -21.61 -7.39
N CYS A 235 -11.55 -20.97 -7.41
CA CYS A 235 -10.35 -21.52 -6.76
C CYS A 235 -10.46 -21.53 -5.23
N THR A 236 -11.08 -20.51 -4.61
CA THR A 236 -11.20 -20.38 -3.16
C THR A 236 -12.17 -21.39 -2.53
N GLN A 237 -12.98 -22.08 -3.33
CA GLN A 237 -13.77 -23.24 -2.86
C GLN A 237 -12.87 -24.32 -2.22
N CYS A 238 -11.62 -24.42 -2.66
CA CYS A 238 -10.64 -25.34 -2.08
C CYS A 238 -9.41 -24.62 -1.50
N HIS A 239 -8.96 -23.53 -2.12
CA HIS A 239 -7.80 -22.74 -1.66
C HIS A 239 -8.21 -21.64 -0.68
N ALA A 240 -8.76 -22.00 0.47
CA ALA A 240 -9.34 -21.04 1.43
C ALA A 240 -8.33 -20.03 2.03
N GLN A 241 -7.03 -20.32 2.01
CA GLN A 241 -5.98 -19.41 2.51
C GLN A 241 -5.24 -18.67 1.39
N ILE A 242 -5.85 -18.56 0.20
CA ILE A 242 -5.18 -17.97 -0.96
C ILE A 242 -4.67 -16.55 -0.69
N GLU A 243 -5.40 -15.77 0.11
CA GLU A 243 -5.03 -14.41 0.51
C GLU A 243 -3.76 -14.34 1.38
N GLN A 244 -3.50 -15.39 2.17
CA GLN A 244 -2.37 -15.43 3.11
C GLN A 244 -1.09 -15.97 2.46
N VAL A 245 -1.25 -16.84 1.46
CA VAL A 245 -0.11 -17.51 0.79
C VAL A 245 0.43 -16.72 -0.40
N HIS A 246 -0.36 -15.79 -0.96
CA HIS A 246 0.14 -14.88 -1.98
C HIS A 246 0.95 -13.73 -1.33
N ARG A 247 2.06 -13.35 -2.00
CA ARG A 247 3.20 -12.60 -1.43
C ARG A 247 2.80 -11.42 -0.53
N LYS A 248 3.51 -11.27 0.60
CA LYS A 248 3.38 -10.18 1.61
C LYS A 248 3.32 -8.74 1.08
N VAL A 249 3.70 -8.51 -0.18
CA VAL A 249 3.75 -7.19 -0.82
C VAL A 249 2.35 -6.78 -1.34
N ILE A 250 1.52 -7.76 -1.74
CA ILE A 250 0.19 -7.57 -2.32
C ILE A 250 -0.90 -7.78 -1.25
N LYS A 251 -1.98 -6.99 -1.30
CA LYS A 251 -3.18 -7.25 -0.49
C LYS A 251 -3.98 -8.41 -1.08
N GLY A 252 -3.99 -9.57 -0.40
CA GLY A 252 -4.70 -10.78 -0.84
C GLY A 252 -6.16 -10.56 -1.22
N GLU A 253 -6.87 -9.73 -0.45
CA GLU A 253 -8.28 -9.36 -0.67
C GLU A 253 -8.59 -8.77 -2.06
N LEU A 254 -7.57 -8.23 -2.75
CA LEU A 254 -7.75 -7.65 -4.08
C LEU A 254 -8.06 -8.71 -5.14
N TRP A 255 -7.64 -9.97 -4.96
CA TRP A 255 -7.99 -11.06 -5.90
C TRP A 255 -9.48 -11.39 -5.88
N GLU A 256 -10.14 -11.27 -4.73
CA GLU A 256 -11.57 -11.53 -4.60
C GLU A 256 -12.41 -10.29 -4.93
N LYS A 257 -11.95 -9.10 -4.52
CA LYS A 257 -12.72 -7.86 -4.66
C LYS A 257 -12.51 -7.15 -5.99
N GLN A 258 -11.37 -7.32 -6.66
CA GLN A 258 -10.98 -6.51 -7.82
C GLN A 258 -10.26 -7.32 -8.92
N ALA A 259 -11.03 -7.97 -9.79
CA ALA A 259 -10.55 -8.85 -10.87
C ALA A 259 -9.61 -8.22 -11.94
N ASN A 260 -9.50 -6.90 -11.97
CA ASN A 260 -8.74 -6.13 -12.98
C ASN A 260 -7.55 -5.38 -12.39
N VAL A 261 -7.26 -5.54 -11.10
CA VAL A 261 -6.10 -4.90 -10.46
C VAL A 261 -4.90 -5.84 -10.46
N LEU A 262 -5.14 -7.12 -10.20
CA LEU A 262 -4.11 -8.15 -10.18
C LEU A 262 -4.30 -9.13 -11.35
N PRO A 263 -3.24 -9.83 -11.80
CA PRO A 263 -3.37 -10.94 -12.73
C PRO A 263 -4.33 -12.00 -12.19
N ALA A 264 -5.17 -12.55 -13.05
CA ALA A 264 -6.03 -13.66 -12.67
C ALA A 264 -5.17 -14.88 -12.29
N CYS A 265 -5.68 -15.75 -11.42
CA CYS A 265 -4.95 -16.95 -10.96
C CYS A 265 -4.38 -17.75 -12.15
N VAL A 266 -5.18 -17.87 -13.21
CA VAL A 266 -4.86 -18.63 -14.43
C VAL A 266 -3.80 -17.98 -15.32
N ASP A 267 -3.54 -16.68 -15.15
CA ASP A 267 -2.49 -15.97 -15.89
C ASP A 267 -1.09 -16.41 -15.41
N CYS A 268 -0.98 -16.80 -14.14
CA CYS A 268 0.23 -17.35 -13.54
C CYS A 268 0.22 -18.89 -13.43
N HIS A 269 -0.95 -19.49 -13.19
CA HIS A 269 -1.13 -20.92 -12.99
C HIS A 269 -2.04 -21.51 -14.06
N GLN A 270 -1.46 -22.12 -15.11
CA GLN A 270 -2.26 -22.80 -16.12
C GLN A 270 -2.98 -24.02 -15.50
N PRO A 271 -4.33 -24.02 -15.40
CA PRO A 271 -5.05 -25.04 -14.64
C PRO A 271 -5.05 -26.41 -15.34
N HIS A 272 -4.80 -26.42 -16.64
CA HIS A 272 -4.70 -27.64 -17.43
C HIS A 272 -3.27 -28.11 -17.66
N LYS A 273 -2.21 -27.43 -17.22
CA LYS A 273 -0.81 -27.84 -17.46
C LYS A 273 0.01 -27.72 -16.18
N ILE A 274 0.92 -28.67 -15.92
CA ILE A 274 1.97 -28.48 -14.91
C ILE A 274 3.32 -28.34 -15.57
N ARG A 275 4.12 -27.38 -15.10
CA ARG A 275 5.53 -27.64 -14.75
C ARG A 275 5.93 -26.77 -13.56
N LYS A 276 6.70 -27.40 -12.67
CA LYS A 276 7.30 -26.82 -11.47
C LYS A 276 8.24 -25.66 -11.85
N VAL A 277 7.99 -24.52 -11.21
CA VAL A 277 8.86 -23.36 -10.98
C VAL A 277 9.37 -22.57 -12.20
N PHE A 278 9.03 -21.27 -12.18
CA PHE A 278 9.44 -20.16 -13.05
C PHE A 278 8.84 -20.11 -14.47
N TYR A 279 8.20 -18.98 -14.70
CA TYR A 279 7.44 -18.57 -15.88
C TYR A 279 8.22 -18.76 -17.18
N ASN A 280 7.68 -19.60 -18.06
CA ASN A 280 7.85 -19.44 -19.52
C ASN A 280 6.52 -19.66 -20.28
N GLN A 281 5.37 -19.65 -19.60
CA GLN A 281 4.06 -19.71 -20.26
C GLN A 281 2.97 -18.99 -19.44
N GLY A 282 3.23 -17.71 -19.15
CA GLY A 282 2.23 -16.64 -19.28
C GLY A 282 2.53 -15.89 -20.58
N MET A 283 1.73 -14.87 -20.95
CA MET A 283 2.05 -13.98 -22.08
C MET A 283 3.52 -13.56 -21.98
N ALA A 284 4.35 -13.96 -22.95
CA ALA A 284 5.78 -13.74 -22.85
C ALA A 284 6.04 -12.24 -23.06
N ASP A 285 6.99 -11.66 -22.34
CA ASP A 285 7.40 -10.28 -22.59
C ASP A 285 7.76 -10.07 -24.07
N ALA A 286 8.30 -11.12 -24.72
CA ALA A 286 8.54 -11.17 -26.16
C ALA A 286 7.30 -10.84 -27.00
N ASP A 287 6.10 -11.28 -26.61
CA ASP A 287 4.87 -11.01 -27.35
C ASP A 287 4.53 -9.52 -27.36
N CYS A 288 4.72 -8.85 -26.23
CA CYS A 288 4.55 -7.40 -26.07
C CYS A 288 5.63 -6.64 -26.83
N MET A 289 6.88 -7.09 -26.71
CA MET A 289 8.04 -6.43 -27.28
C MET A 289 8.08 -6.45 -28.80
N ARG A 290 7.39 -7.39 -29.47
CA ARG A 290 7.21 -7.35 -30.93
C ARG A 290 6.74 -5.98 -31.44
N CYS A 291 5.87 -5.32 -30.68
CA CYS A 291 5.40 -3.98 -30.98
C CYS A 291 6.14 -2.92 -30.14
N HIS A 292 6.26 -3.14 -28.83
CA HIS A 292 6.75 -2.12 -27.89
C HIS A 292 8.26 -1.85 -27.98
N GLN A 293 9.04 -2.65 -28.72
CA GLN A 293 10.43 -2.34 -29.03
C GLN A 293 10.58 -1.26 -30.13
N ASN A 294 9.51 -0.87 -30.82
CA ASN A 294 9.57 0.14 -31.88
C ASN A 294 9.52 1.56 -31.30
N PRO A 295 10.56 2.40 -31.48
CA PRO A 295 10.59 3.79 -31.00
C PRO A 295 9.47 4.67 -31.56
N ASP A 296 9.00 4.37 -32.78
CA ASP A 296 7.98 5.15 -33.48
C ASP A 296 6.55 4.76 -33.09
N LEU A 297 6.38 3.73 -32.25
CA LEU A 297 5.07 3.28 -31.83
C LEU A 297 4.41 4.31 -30.90
N LYS A 298 3.24 4.81 -31.34
CA LYS A 298 2.43 5.76 -30.58
C LYS A 298 1.05 5.19 -30.24
N ALA A 299 0.53 5.58 -29.09
CA ALA A 299 -0.80 5.22 -28.65
C ALA A 299 -1.88 5.92 -29.49
N SER A 300 -2.90 5.18 -29.92
CA SER A 300 -3.97 5.72 -30.79
C SER A 300 -4.90 6.72 -30.09
N LYS A 301 -4.95 6.74 -28.75
CA LYS A 301 -5.87 7.62 -27.99
C LYS A 301 -5.28 8.99 -27.68
N ASP A 302 -4.00 9.03 -27.31
CA ASP A 302 -3.35 10.23 -26.76
C ASP A 302 -2.00 10.54 -27.42
N GLY A 303 -1.58 9.74 -28.42
CA GLY A 303 -0.33 9.96 -29.16
C GLY A 303 0.94 9.69 -28.34
N GLY A 304 0.82 9.19 -27.11
CA GLY A 304 1.94 8.93 -26.23
C GLY A 304 2.88 7.85 -26.79
N ALA A 305 4.18 8.00 -26.57
CA ALA A 305 5.17 6.99 -26.94
C ALA A 305 4.89 5.68 -26.17
N LEU A 306 4.79 4.58 -26.90
CA LEU A 306 4.61 3.24 -26.35
C LEU A 306 5.92 2.43 -26.35
N PHE A 307 7.01 3.05 -26.79
CA PHE A 307 8.33 2.42 -26.77
C PHE A 307 8.73 2.01 -25.35
N VAL A 308 9.26 0.79 -25.24
CA VAL A 308 9.84 0.23 -24.03
C VAL A 308 11.24 -0.26 -24.38
N ASN A 309 12.23 0.23 -23.65
CA ASN A 309 13.59 -0.26 -23.76
C ASN A 309 13.75 -1.54 -22.92
N GLN A 310 13.95 -2.69 -23.58
CA GLN A 310 14.12 -3.97 -22.89
C GLN A 310 15.31 -3.95 -21.93
N ALA A 311 16.40 -3.26 -22.29
CA ALA A 311 17.59 -3.18 -21.45
C ALA A 311 17.29 -2.46 -20.12
N GLU A 312 16.47 -1.41 -20.13
CA GLU A 312 16.07 -0.70 -18.90
C GLU A 312 15.25 -1.60 -17.96
N VAL A 313 14.33 -2.39 -18.51
CA VAL A 313 13.52 -3.34 -17.72
C VAL A 313 14.42 -4.40 -17.09
N GLN A 314 15.37 -4.95 -17.86
CA GLN A 314 16.28 -6.00 -17.38
C GLN A 314 17.23 -5.54 -16.27
N HIS A 315 17.54 -4.24 -16.19
CA HIS A 315 18.35 -3.65 -15.11
C HIS A 315 17.51 -2.99 -14.00
N SER A 316 16.18 -3.10 -14.08
CA SER A 316 15.27 -2.58 -13.07
C SER A 316 15.11 -3.54 -11.88
N MET A 317 14.56 -3.03 -10.78
CA MET A 317 14.13 -3.86 -9.64
C MET A 317 13.00 -4.84 -10.03
N HIS A 318 12.35 -4.62 -11.17
CA HIS A 318 11.26 -5.43 -11.69
C HIS A 318 11.70 -6.39 -12.80
N GLN A 319 13.00 -6.62 -13.02
CA GLN A 319 13.51 -7.51 -14.08
C GLN A 319 12.92 -8.94 -14.09
N LYS A 320 12.38 -9.39 -12.95
CA LYS A 320 11.74 -10.71 -12.78
C LYS A 320 10.20 -10.67 -12.82
N ILE A 321 9.63 -9.53 -13.17
CA ILE A 321 8.18 -9.28 -13.23
C ILE A 321 7.81 -9.15 -14.71
N ALA A 322 6.91 -10.00 -15.19
CA ALA A 322 6.45 -9.95 -16.57
C ALA A 322 5.56 -8.71 -16.80
N CYS A 323 5.49 -8.22 -18.03
CA CYS A 323 4.73 -7.04 -18.41
C CYS A 323 3.25 -7.16 -18.00
N SER A 324 2.65 -8.33 -18.17
CA SER A 324 1.26 -8.64 -17.82
C SER A 324 0.99 -8.60 -16.31
N GLN A 325 2.03 -8.70 -15.47
CA GLN A 325 1.86 -8.61 -14.02
C GLN A 325 1.67 -7.16 -13.54
N CYS A 326 2.22 -6.19 -14.26
CA CYS A 326 1.97 -4.76 -14.03
C CYS A 326 0.78 -4.26 -14.86
N HIS A 327 0.71 -4.66 -16.13
CA HIS A 327 -0.42 -4.40 -17.02
C HIS A 327 -1.47 -5.49 -16.90
N SER A 328 -2.06 -5.62 -15.71
CA SER A 328 -2.97 -6.72 -15.36
C SER A 328 -4.19 -6.85 -16.29
N GLU A 329 -4.64 -5.77 -16.92
CA GLU A 329 -5.80 -5.79 -17.82
C GLU A 329 -5.53 -6.41 -19.21
N VAL A 330 -4.31 -6.86 -19.53
CA VAL A 330 -4.05 -7.55 -20.80
C VAL A 330 -4.81 -8.87 -20.91
N ASN A 331 -5.22 -9.24 -22.13
CA ASN A 331 -5.96 -10.48 -22.39
C ASN A 331 -5.38 -11.24 -23.58
N ALA A 332 -4.76 -12.40 -23.31
CA ALA A 332 -4.14 -13.25 -24.32
C ALA A 332 -5.13 -13.86 -25.34
N SER A 333 -6.44 -13.87 -25.04
CA SER A 333 -7.47 -14.36 -25.96
C SER A 333 -7.81 -13.36 -27.07
N ARG A 334 -7.33 -12.11 -26.97
CA ARG A 334 -7.56 -11.06 -27.99
C ARG A 334 -6.44 -11.04 -29.01
N ARG A 335 -6.77 -10.67 -30.26
CA ARG A 335 -5.78 -10.51 -31.34
C ARG A 335 -4.70 -9.48 -30.97
N ARG A 336 -5.09 -8.39 -30.31
CA ARG A 336 -4.17 -7.45 -29.66
C ARG A 336 -4.39 -7.50 -28.16
N ALA A 337 -3.50 -8.16 -27.44
CA ALA A 337 -3.68 -8.44 -26.02
C ALA A 337 -3.80 -7.18 -25.14
N CYS A 338 -3.20 -6.06 -25.53
CA CYS A 338 -3.26 -4.79 -24.80
C CYS A 338 -4.51 -3.94 -25.11
N GLU A 339 -5.40 -4.37 -26.01
CA GLU A 339 -6.62 -3.60 -26.35
C GLU A 339 -7.62 -3.48 -25.19
N THR A 340 -7.50 -4.37 -24.21
CA THR A 340 -8.33 -4.42 -23.01
C THR A 340 -7.83 -3.52 -21.89
N ILE A 341 -6.67 -2.87 -22.05
CA ILE A 341 -6.15 -1.93 -21.06
C ILE A 341 -6.97 -0.63 -21.09
N THR A 342 -7.60 -0.34 -19.98
CA THR A 342 -8.41 0.87 -19.73
C THR A 342 -7.76 1.79 -18.70
N ARG A 343 -7.01 1.23 -17.74
CA ARG A 343 -6.36 1.98 -16.66
C ARG A 343 -4.84 1.95 -16.76
N LYS A 344 -4.20 2.97 -16.16
CA LYS A 344 -2.73 3.00 -15.98
C LYS A 344 -2.32 2.03 -14.88
N VAL A 345 -1.07 1.57 -14.91
CA VAL A 345 -0.49 0.69 -13.89
C VAL A 345 -0.59 1.34 -12.52
N ASP A 346 -1.18 0.63 -11.56
CA ASP A 346 -1.25 1.03 -10.16
C ASP A 346 -0.17 0.32 -9.35
N CYS A 347 0.89 1.04 -9.00
CA CYS A 347 1.98 0.51 -8.18
C CYS A 347 1.52 0.13 -6.76
N ALA A 348 0.46 0.77 -6.23
CA ALA A 348 -0.01 0.53 -4.87
C ALA A 348 -0.72 -0.82 -4.70
N SER A 349 -1.20 -1.42 -5.80
CA SER A 349 -1.75 -2.78 -5.80
C SER A 349 -0.73 -3.81 -5.28
N CYS A 350 0.53 -3.65 -5.69
CA CYS A 350 1.64 -4.49 -5.28
C CYS A 350 2.52 -3.87 -4.19
N HIS A 351 2.52 -2.56 -3.98
CA HIS A 351 3.25 -1.89 -2.91
C HIS A 351 2.28 -1.28 -1.89
N ALA A 352 1.40 -2.12 -1.33
CA ALA A 352 0.23 -1.66 -0.62
C ALA A 352 0.52 -0.81 0.63
N GLU A 353 1.54 -1.18 1.41
CA GLU A 353 1.95 -0.40 2.59
C GLU A 353 2.47 0.98 2.19
N VAL A 354 3.37 1.03 1.20
CA VAL A 354 3.94 2.28 0.67
C VAL A 354 2.85 3.13 0.02
N GLY A 355 1.94 2.54 -0.74
CA GLY A 355 0.79 3.22 -1.31
C GLY A 355 -0.12 3.84 -0.26
N THR A 356 -0.31 3.15 0.87
CA THR A 356 -1.08 3.66 2.01
C THR A 356 -0.37 4.84 2.71
N GLN A 357 0.95 4.77 2.88
CA GLN A 357 1.74 5.89 3.40
C GLN A 357 1.68 7.09 2.45
N TYR A 358 1.88 6.85 1.16
CA TYR A 358 1.81 7.87 0.11
C TYR A 358 0.45 8.56 0.07
N ALA A 359 -0.65 7.80 0.13
CA ALA A 359 -2.00 8.36 0.15
C ALA A 359 -2.26 9.31 1.34
N LYS A 360 -1.61 9.08 2.49
CA LYS A 360 -1.70 9.94 3.68
C LYS A 360 -0.78 11.17 3.61
N SER A 361 0.24 11.15 2.76
CA SER A 361 1.16 12.27 2.58
C SER A 361 0.47 13.46 1.92
N MET A 362 1.08 14.64 2.02
CA MET A 362 0.61 15.84 1.31
C MET A 362 0.59 15.63 -0.21
N HIS A 363 1.55 14.90 -0.78
CA HIS A 363 1.55 14.56 -2.21
C HIS A 363 0.34 13.70 -2.59
N GLY A 364 0.05 12.66 -1.81
CA GLY A 364 -1.11 11.78 -2.04
C GLY A 364 -2.45 12.50 -1.88
N VAL A 365 -2.58 13.36 -0.86
CA VAL A 365 -3.76 14.19 -0.64
C VAL A 365 -4.00 15.16 -1.80
N LEU A 366 -2.94 15.75 -2.35
CA LEU A 366 -3.05 16.65 -3.51
C LEU A 366 -3.40 15.88 -4.80
N ILE A 367 -2.83 14.69 -5.02
CA ILE A 367 -3.24 13.81 -6.13
C ILE A 367 -4.72 13.42 -6.02
N ALA A 368 -5.20 13.08 -4.82
CA ALA A 368 -6.62 12.75 -4.60
C ALA A 368 -7.56 13.93 -4.90
N LYS A 369 -7.04 15.16 -4.81
CA LYS A 369 -7.74 16.41 -5.20
C LYS A 369 -7.59 16.77 -6.69
N ASN A 370 -7.00 15.89 -7.51
CA ASN A 370 -6.68 16.13 -8.92
C ASN A 370 -5.77 17.35 -9.15
N ASP A 371 -4.87 17.64 -8.22
CA ASP A 371 -3.90 18.72 -8.40
C ASP A 371 -2.79 18.27 -9.37
N PRO A 372 -2.64 18.93 -10.54
CA PRO A 372 -1.65 18.54 -11.55
C PRO A 372 -0.20 18.77 -11.12
N ASN A 373 0.03 19.48 -10.00
CA ASN A 373 1.37 19.78 -9.51
C ASN A 373 1.88 18.75 -8.50
N ALA A 374 1.04 17.82 -8.06
CA ALA A 374 1.45 16.79 -7.13
C ALA A 374 2.19 15.65 -7.87
N PRO A 375 3.31 15.16 -7.32
CA PRO A 375 4.13 14.16 -8.00
C PRO A 375 3.53 12.75 -7.83
N THR A 376 3.40 12.00 -8.91
CA THR A 376 3.00 10.58 -8.91
C THR A 376 4.18 9.64 -8.65
N CYS A 377 3.93 8.35 -8.36
CA CYS A 377 4.97 7.34 -8.18
C CYS A 377 6.00 7.35 -9.33
N LYS A 378 5.51 7.47 -10.57
CA LYS A 378 6.34 7.48 -11.78
C LYS A 378 7.18 8.73 -11.97
N GLU A 379 6.78 9.88 -11.43
CA GLU A 379 7.58 11.11 -11.51
C GLU A 379 8.79 11.06 -10.57
N CYS A 380 8.69 10.27 -9.49
CA CYS A 380 9.77 10.06 -8.55
C CYS A 380 10.66 8.86 -8.92
N HIS A 381 10.06 7.72 -9.30
CA HIS A 381 10.77 6.45 -9.51
C HIS A 381 11.04 6.10 -10.98
N GLY A 382 10.38 6.77 -11.93
CA GLY A 382 10.36 6.38 -13.33
C GLY A 382 9.26 5.36 -13.66
N THR A 383 9.32 4.78 -14.85
CA THR A 383 8.30 3.84 -15.37
C THR A 383 8.80 2.41 -15.42
N HIS A 384 9.55 2.04 -16.48
CA HIS A 384 10.03 0.67 -16.71
C HIS A 384 11.44 0.45 -16.15
N GLY A 385 12.31 1.47 -16.15
CA GLY A 385 13.66 1.45 -15.57
C GLY A 385 13.73 1.78 -14.08
N VAL A 386 12.80 1.29 -13.25
CA VAL A 386 12.76 1.62 -11.82
C VAL A 386 13.97 0.99 -11.10
N GLY A 387 14.95 1.83 -10.78
CA GLY A 387 16.20 1.43 -10.10
C GLY A 387 16.11 1.50 -8.57
N GLY A 388 16.81 0.60 -7.88
CA GLY A 388 16.86 0.59 -6.41
C GLY A 388 17.75 1.70 -5.82
N ARG A 389 17.58 1.99 -4.51
CA ARG A 389 18.32 3.04 -3.78
C ARG A 389 19.85 2.90 -3.73
N ARG A 390 20.37 1.74 -4.16
CA ARG A 390 21.81 1.43 -4.21
C ARG A 390 22.41 1.59 -5.61
N ASN A 391 21.58 1.76 -6.63
CA ASN A 391 22.04 2.01 -7.99
C ASN A 391 22.30 3.52 -8.15
N PRO A 392 23.54 3.97 -8.44
CA PRO A 392 23.87 5.38 -8.66
C PRO A 392 23.09 6.05 -9.80
N GLU A 393 22.61 5.28 -10.78
CA GLU A 393 21.80 5.79 -11.89
C GLU A 393 20.33 6.00 -11.50
N SER A 394 19.90 5.48 -10.35
CA SER A 394 18.52 5.62 -9.90
C SER A 394 18.22 7.05 -9.47
N PRO A 395 17.04 7.62 -9.82
CA PRO A 395 16.62 8.94 -9.32
C PRO A 395 16.55 9.03 -7.79
N ILE A 396 16.38 7.88 -7.12
CA ILE A 396 16.27 7.79 -5.65
C ILE A 396 17.59 7.40 -4.96
N PHE A 397 18.70 7.36 -5.70
CA PHE A 397 20.01 7.22 -5.09
C PHE A 397 20.33 8.47 -4.26
N PRO A 398 20.97 8.37 -3.07
CA PRO A 398 21.11 9.49 -2.14
C PRO A 398 21.62 10.79 -2.75
N THR A 399 22.61 10.75 -3.65
CA THR A 399 23.16 11.96 -4.29
C THR A 399 22.21 12.60 -5.31
N ASN A 400 21.23 11.84 -5.82
CA ASN A 400 20.28 12.29 -6.84
C ASN A 400 18.97 12.80 -6.21
N ILE A 401 18.72 12.53 -4.93
CA ILE A 401 17.51 12.95 -4.21
C ILE A 401 17.33 14.48 -4.23
N PRO A 402 18.35 15.32 -3.95
CA PRO A 402 18.20 16.77 -3.99
C PRO A 402 17.70 17.26 -5.36
N ASP A 403 18.29 16.76 -6.45
CA ASP A 403 17.90 17.10 -7.82
C ASP A 403 16.50 16.60 -8.16
N LEU A 404 16.14 15.39 -7.69
CA LEU A 404 14.80 14.86 -7.85
C LEU A 404 13.74 15.77 -7.21
N CYS A 405 13.96 16.18 -5.96
CA CYS A 405 13.08 17.09 -5.24
C CYS A 405 13.06 18.49 -5.87
N ALA A 406 14.21 18.96 -6.37
CA ALA A 406 14.38 20.27 -7.00
C ALA A 406 13.49 20.47 -8.23
N LYS A 407 13.15 19.39 -8.96
CA LYS A 407 12.23 19.45 -10.12
C LYS A 407 10.90 20.15 -9.80
N CYS A 408 10.46 20.11 -8.54
CA CYS A 408 9.24 20.77 -8.07
C CYS A 408 9.50 21.83 -7.00
N HIS A 409 10.45 21.60 -6.08
CA HIS A 409 10.67 22.41 -4.88
C HIS A 409 11.76 23.48 -5.02
N GLN A 410 12.49 23.53 -6.13
CA GLN A 410 13.41 24.63 -6.40
C GLN A 410 12.62 25.93 -6.62
N GLU A 411 13.19 27.06 -6.20
CA GLU A 411 12.56 28.37 -6.35
C GLU A 411 12.08 28.61 -7.81
N GLY A 412 10.87 29.14 -7.96
CA GLY A 412 10.23 29.34 -9.28
C GLY A 412 9.65 28.08 -9.94
N LYS A 413 9.76 26.88 -9.34
CA LYS A 413 9.12 25.65 -9.83
C LYS A 413 7.71 25.46 -9.23
N ARG A 414 6.96 24.52 -9.82
CA ARG A 414 5.52 24.28 -9.58
C ARG A 414 5.10 24.15 -8.11
N ALA A 415 5.93 23.58 -7.23
CA ALA A 415 5.62 23.48 -5.81
C ALA A 415 6.11 24.71 -5.02
N ALA A 416 7.28 25.25 -5.35
CA ALA A 416 7.86 26.42 -4.66
C ALA A 416 7.01 27.68 -4.82
N VAL A 417 6.47 27.95 -6.00
CA VAL A 417 5.63 29.14 -6.24
C VAL A 417 4.32 29.16 -5.43
N ARG A 418 3.93 28.02 -4.86
CA ARG A 418 2.73 27.86 -4.03
C ARG A 418 3.05 27.83 -2.54
N TYR A 419 4.32 27.84 -2.18
CA TYR A 419 4.76 27.82 -0.80
C TYR A 419 4.59 29.19 -0.17
N THR A 420 3.88 29.26 0.95
CA THR A 420 3.57 30.50 1.67
C THR A 420 4.36 30.66 2.97
N GLY A 421 5.34 29.79 3.21
CA GLY A 421 6.20 29.87 4.40
C GLY A 421 7.39 30.79 4.22
N VAL A 422 8.22 30.88 5.25
CA VAL A 422 9.35 31.83 5.33
C VAL A 422 10.65 31.35 4.69
N GLU A 423 10.75 30.05 4.40
CA GLU A 423 11.96 29.44 3.83
C GLU A 423 11.93 29.48 2.29
N HIS A 424 12.81 30.29 1.70
CA HIS A 424 13.01 30.38 0.25
C HIS A 424 14.38 29.81 -0.15
N GLU A 425 14.52 29.46 -1.43
CA GLU A 425 15.74 28.86 -1.99
C GLU A 425 16.21 27.60 -1.24
N ILE A 426 15.26 26.81 -0.74
CA ILE A 426 15.52 25.67 0.16
C ILE A 426 16.53 24.68 -0.44
N VAL A 427 16.42 24.39 -1.74
CA VAL A 427 17.33 23.48 -2.44
C VAL A 427 18.76 24.03 -2.44
N ASN A 428 18.94 25.29 -2.83
CA ASN A 428 20.26 25.95 -2.85
C ASN A 428 20.86 26.02 -1.44
N ARG A 429 20.05 26.42 -0.46
CA ARG A 429 20.44 26.47 0.96
C ARG A 429 20.89 25.11 1.47
N TYR A 430 20.12 24.06 1.19
CA TYR A 430 20.48 22.69 1.56
C TYR A 430 21.80 22.26 0.90
N THR A 431 21.97 22.49 -0.40
CA THR A 431 23.21 22.17 -1.14
C THR A 431 24.44 22.84 -0.52
N GLU A 432 24.27 24.08 -0.01
CA GLU A 432 25.33 24.82 0.67
C GLU A 432 25.51 24.48 2.16
N SER A 433 24.60 23.73 2.75
CA SER A 433 24.70 23.24 4.12
C SER A 433 25.81 22.18 4.26
N ILE A 434 26.20 21.85 5.49
CA ILE A 434 27.18 20.79 5.74
C ILE A 434 26.66 19.42 5.28
N HIS A 435 25.35 19.18 5.34
CA HIS A 435 24.75 17.96 4.82
C HIS A 435 24.82 17.91 3.28
N GLY A 436 24.42 19.00 2.60
CA GLY A 436 24.51 19.07 1.14
C GLY A 436 25.95 18.98 0.63
N LYS A 437 26.89 19.67 1.28
CA LYS A 437 28.32 19.58 0.96
C LYS A 437 28.88 18.17 1.18
N GLY A 438 28.55 17.53 2.29
CA GLY A 438 28.94 16.14 2.56
C GLY A 438 28.40 15.17 1.50
N LEU A 439 27.14 15.34 1.12
CA LEU A 439 26.50 14.49 0.11
C LEU A 439 27.04 14.73 -1.31
N ILE A 440 27.07 15.98 -1.76
CA ILE A 440 27.33 16.35 -3.16
C ILE A 440 28.83 16.53 -3.43
N LYS A 441 29.56 17.23 -2.55
CA LYS A 441 30.99 17.51 -2.76
C LYS A 441 31.88 16.37 -2.28
N SER A 442 31.52 15.73 -1.16
CA SER A 442 32.31 14.62 -0.59
C SER A 442 31.79 13.23 -0.99
N GLY A 443 30.64 13.14 -1.67
CA GLY A 443 30.07 11.86 -2.13
C GLY A 443 29.58 10.95 -0.99
N LEU A 444 29.39 11.48 0.21
CA LEU A 444 29.06 10.68 1.40
C LEU A 444 27.56 10.36 1.43
N THR A 445 27.18 9.19 0.94
CA THR A 445 25.78 8.71 0.88
C THR A 445 25.14 8.45 2.24
N VAL A 446 25.92 8.50 3.33
CA VAL A 446 25.44 8.40 4.71
C VAL A 446 24.93 9.74 5.26
N THR A 447 25.14 10.82 4.51
CA THR A 447 24.73 12.17 4.91
C THR A 447 23.23 12.35 4.74
N ALA A 448 22.59 13.11 5.63
CA ALA A 448 21.16 13.34 5.58
C ALA A 448 20.71 14.06 4.30
N THR A 449 19.71 13.49 3.64
CA THR A 449 19.00 13.99 2.46
C THR A 449 17.64 14.58 2.85
N CYS A 450 16.92 15.15 1.88
CA CYS A 450 15.55 15.64 2.07
C CYS A 450 14.63 14.58 2.71
N THR A 451 14.78 13.32 2.30
CA THR A 451 13.93 12.21 2.76
C THR A 451 14.24 11.73 4.16
N ASP A 452 15.45 11.97 4.69
CA ASP A 452 15.80 11.59 6.06
C ASP A 452 15.06 12.46 7.09
N CYS A 453 14.82 13.73 6.73
CA CYS A 453 14.07 14.68 7.54
C CYS A 453 12.57 14.66 7.23
N HIS A 454 12.15 14.66 5.95
CA HIS A 454 10.75 14.77 5.55
C HIS A 454 10.03 13.44 5.32
N THR A 455 10.75 12.31 5.40
CA THR A 455 10.34 10.97 4.93
C THR A 455 10.19 10.89 3.40
N ALA A 456 10.33 9.70 2.81
CA ALA A 456 10.26 9.53 1.35
C ALA A 456 8.82 9.48 0.82
N HIS A 457 7.94 8.74 1.50
CA HIS A 457 6.57 8.48 1.06
C HIS A 457 5.50 9.01 2.02
N GLY A 458 5.88 9.57 3.16
CA GLY A 458 4.96 10.05 4.21
C GLY A 458 5.08 11.55 4.49
N VAL A 459 5.46 12.35 3.49
CA VAL A 459 5.75 13.78 3.67
C VAL A 459 4.51 14.53 4.16
N LEU A 460 4.61 15.12 5.35
CA LEU A 460 3.52 15.86 6.00
C LEU A 460 3.97 17.28 6.37
N PRO A 461 3.05 18.26 6.37
CA PRO A 461 3.38 19.63 6.78
C PRO A 461 3.81 19.68 8.25
N MET A 462 4.67 20.64 8.61
CA MET A 462 5.19 20.83 9.97
C MET A 462 4.08 20.97 11.03
N SER A 463 2.94 21.55 10.67
CA SER A 463 1.78 21.71 11.57
C SER A 463 1.11 20.38 11.95
N ASN A 464 1.34 19.30 11.20
CA ASN A 464 0.78 17.99 11.50
C ASN A 464 1.60 17.28 12.58
N ASP A 465 0.94 16.81 13.63
CA ASP A 465 1.59 16.14 14.78
C ASP A 465 2.32 14.84 14.41
N SER A 466 1.92 14.16 13.34
CA SER A 466 2.60 12.96 12.82
C SER A 466 3.76 13.28 11.88
N SER A 467 4.00 14.55 11.55
CA SER A 467 5.13 14.94 10.68
C SER A 467 6.46 14.77 11.40
N SER A 468 7.44 14.18 10.73
CA SER A 468 8.81 14.07 11.24
C SER A 468 9.48 15.43 11.47
N VAL A 469 9.00 16.49 10.82
CA VAL A 469 9.51 17.86 11.00
C VAL A 469 8.63 18.71 11.92
N ASN A 470 7.62 18.13 12.56
CA ASN A 470 6.87 18.80 13.63
C ASN A 470 7.82 19.08 14.81
N PRO A 471 7.74 20.25 15.48
CA PRO A 471 8.61 20.57 16.62
C PRO A 471 8.67 19.49 17.71
N LYS A 472 7.56 18.76 17.96
CA LYS A 472 7.52 17.65 18.91
C LYS A 472 8.43 16.48 18.52
N ASN A 473 8.65 16.29 17.22
CA ASN A 473 9.35 15.14 16.65
C ASN A 473 10.76 15.48 16.15
N VAL A 474 11.10 16.77 15.95
CA VAL A 474 12.41 17.22 15.44
C VAL A 474 13.59 16.62 16.21
N PRO A 475 13.62 16.58 17.57
CA PRO A 475 14.72 15.95 18.29
C PRO A 475 14.91 14.47 17.94
N ALA A 476 13.82 13.72 17.77
CA ALA A 476 13.86 12.32 17.36
C ALA A 476 14.32 12.15 15.90
N THR A 477 13.90 13.06 15.02
CA THR A 477 14.32 13.06 13.61
C THR A 477 15.82 13.29 13.46
N CYS A 478 16.38 14.30 14.13
CA CYS A 478 17.83 14.52 14.16
C CYS A 478 18.55 13.37 14.88
N GLY A 479 17.95 12.83 15.93
CA GLY A 479 18.46 11.75 16.76
C GLY A 479 18.69 10.42 16.03
N LYS A 480 18.06 10.19 14.86
CA LYS A 480 18.33 9.02 14.02
C LYS A 480 19.82 8.89 13.66
N CYS A 481 20.50 10.01 13.49
CA CYS A 481 21.94 10.06 13.21
C CYS A 481 22.73 10.72 14.36
N HIS A 482 22.13 11.67 15.07
CA HIS A 482 22.76 12.42 16.16
C HIS A 482 22.27 11.98 17.55
N HIS A 483 22.14 10.67 17.77
CA HIS A 483 21.51 10.12 18.98
C HIS A 483 22.15 10.60 20.29
N GLY A 484 23.49 10.62 20.36
CA GLY A 484 24.19 11.12 21.56
C GLY A 484 23.98 12.61 21.84
N ILE A 485 23.67 13.41 20.81
CA ILE A 485 23.29 14.83 21.00
C ILE A 485 21.83 14.95 21.40
N GLN A 486 20.95 14.15 20.81
CA GLN A 486 19.54 14.07 21.20
C GLN A 486 19.41 13.75 22.69
N GLU A 487 20.14 12.75 23.20
CA GLU A 487 20.12 12.37 24.60
C GLU A 487 20.50 13.53 25.53
N LYS A 488 21.60 14.23 25.22
CA LYS A 488 22.02 15.43 25.96
C LYS A 488 20.95 16.52 25.95
N PHE A 489 20.39 16.80 24.77
CA PHE A 489 19.36 17.82 24.60
C PHE A 489 18.10 17.51 25.41
N LEU A 490 17.63 16.26 25.39
CA LEU A 490 16.47 15.83 26.17
C LEU A 490 16.67 15.96 27.69
N GLY A 491 17.91 15.87 28.15
CA GLY A 491 18.28 16.16 29.54
C GLY A 491 18.44 17.64 29.88
N SER A 492 18.41 18.55 28.89
CA SER A 492 18.59 19.99 29.10
C SER A 492 17.28 20.68 29.51
N ILE A 493 17.39 21.86 30.13
CA ILE A 493 16.25 22.70 30.51
C ILE A 493 15.45 23.21 29.30
N HIS A 494 16.04 23.18 28.10
CA HIS A 494 15.38 23.56 26.85
C HIS A 494 14.51 22.43 26.28
N ALA A 495 14.58 21.20 26.82
CA ALA A 495 13.66 20.14 26.45
C ALA A 495 12.43 20.15 27.35
N LYS A 496 11.26 19.86 26.77
CA LYS A 496 9.96 19.81 27.46
C LYS A 496 9.91 18.83 28.63
N MET A 497 10.76 17.80 28.62
CA MET A 497 10.82 16.81 29.70
C MET A 497 11.38 17.38 31.01
N VAL A 498 12.26 18.38 30.93
CA VAL A 498 12.95 18.98 32.08
C VAL A 498 12.42 20.40 32.33
N GLY A 499 12.27 21.19 31.27
CA GLY A 499 11.69 22.53 31.34
C GLY A 499 10.18 22.50 31.56
N LYS A 500 9.75 22.65 32.81
CA LYS A 500 8.33 22.85 33.15
C LYS A 500 7.96 24.33 32.99
N THR A 501 7.53 24.71 31.80
CA THR A 501 7.07 26.08 31.51
C THR A 501 5.90 26.07 30.53
N ASP A 502 5.02 27.06 30.66
CA ASP A 502 3.92 27.30 29.71
C ASP A 502 4.42 27.97 28.42
N LYS A 503 5.68 28.41 28.37
CA LYS A 503 6.28 29.03 27.19
C LYS A 503 6.73 27.97 26.19
N GLN A 504 6.66 28.31 24.89
CA GLN A 504 7.17 27.45 23.83
C GLN A 504 8.68 27.27 23.97
N LEU A 505 9.11 26.01 24.11
CA LEU A 505 10.52 25.64 24.20
C LEU A 505 11.13 25.45 22.81
N PRO A 506 12.42 25.76 22.65
CA PRO A 506 13.09 25.62 21.37
C PRO A 506 13.35 24.15 21.03
N VAL A 507 13.53 23.87 19.75
CA VAL A 507 13.98 22.59 19.19
C VAL A 507 15.31 22.79 18.45
N CYS A 508 15.89 21.69 17.95
CA CYS A 508 17.21 21.71 17.30
C CYS A 508 17.31 22.77 16.18
N SER A 509 16.24 22.93 15.38
CA SER A 509 16.21 23.87 14.25
C SER A 509 16.14 25.35 14.64
N ASP A 510 15.78 25.68 15.88
CA ASP A 510 15.65 27.07 16.34
C ASP A 510 17.02 27.70 16.64
N CYS A 511 17.97 26.87 17.07
CA CYS A 511 19.36 27.28 17.31
C CYS A 511 20.20 27.19 16.04
N HIS A 512 20.07 26.11 15.25
CA HIS A 512 20.76 25.97 13.97
C HIS A 512 19.80 25.48 12.89
N SER A 513 19.59 26.28 11.84
CA SER A 513 18.63 25.95 10.76
C SER A 513 18.97 24.63 10.09
N ALA A 514 17.96 23.79 9.85
CA ALA A 514 18.12 22.49 9.22
C ALA A 514 18.56 22.59 7.74
N HIS A 515 18.10 23.61 7.02
CA HIS A 515 18.42 23.79 5.59
C HIS A 515 19.70 24.59 5.37
N THR A 516 20.22 25.32 6.36
CA THR A 516 21.49 26.06 6.25
C THR A 516 22.47 25.66 7.36
N ILE A 517 22.42 24.40 7.81
CA ILE A 517 23.28 23.93 8.89
C ILE A 517 24.76 24.02 8.48
N ARG A 518 25.60 24.54 9.35
CA ARG A 518 27.04 24.78 9.10
C ARG A 518 27.88 24.04 10.13
N ARG A 519 29.17 23.89 9.83
CA ARG A 519 30.12 23.37 10.82
C ARG A 519 30.24 24.32 12.01
N THR A 520 30.46 23.76 13.18
CA THR A 520 30.51 24.51 14.45
C THR A 520 31.85 25.19 14.70
N ASP A 521 32.90 24.82 13.98
CA ASP A 521 34.27 25.29 14.18
C ASP A 521 34.59 26.58 13.42
N ILE A 522 33.78 26.95 12.42
CA ILE A 522 33.95 28.19 11.66
C ILE A 522 33.51 29.40 12.49
N ASP A 523 34.26 30.50 12.35
CA ASP A 523 34.05 31.70 13.15
C ASP A 523 32.67 32.31 12.98
N GLY A 524 32.15 32.33 11.75
CA GLY A 524 30.80 32.84 11.47
C GLY A 524 29.70 32.07 12.20
N PHE A 525 29.85 30.76 12.44
CA PHE A 525 28.87 29.99 13.20
C PHE A 525 28.93 30.34 14.69
N LYS A 526 30.14 30.43 15.24
CA LYS A 526 30.38 30.76 16.66
C LYS A 526 29.77 32.11 17.04
N LEU A 527 29.76 33.07 16.12
CA LEU A 527 29.17 34.39 16.32
C LEU A 527 27.65 34.41 16.10
N ASP A 528 27.15 33.73 15.04
CA ASP A 528 25.70 33.68 14.73
C ASP A 528 24.90 33.01 15.85
N ILE A 529 25.41 31.91 16.43
CA ILE A 529 24.68 31.15 17.45
C ILE A 529 24.35 31.99 18.70
N MET A 530 25.20 32.96 19.06
CA MET A 530 24.95 33.87 20.18
C MET A 530 23.70 34.72 19.94
N GLN A 531 23.51 35.17 18.70
CA GLN A 531 22.34 35.95 18.32
C GLN A 531 21.07 35.09 18.36
N LYS A 532 21.17 33.78 18.07
CA LYS A 532 20.03 32.85 18.18
C LYS A 532 19.57 32.71 19.62
N CYS A 533 20.50 32.56 20.57
CA CYS A 533 20.18 32.56 22.00
C CYS A 533 19.44 33.86 22.39
N GLY A 534 19.90 35.00 21.88
CA GLY A 534 19.31 36.32 22.15
C GLY A 534 17.88 36.53 21.63
N ARG A 535 17.41 35.75 20.64
CA ARG A 535 16.01 35.83 20.17
C ARG A 535 15.01 35.43 21.27
N CYS A 536 15.37 34.42 22.07
CA CYS A 536 14.54 33.95 23.19
C CYS A 536 14.97 34.57 24.53
N HIS A 537 16.24 34.98 24.66
CA HIS A 537 16.81 35.61 25.86
C HIS A 537 17.23 37.07 25.64
N PRO A 538 16.36 37.97 25.17
CA PRO A 538 16.75 39.32 24.71
C PRO A 538 17.35 40.17 25.83
N LYS A 539 16.75 40.13 27.03
CA LYS A 539 17.22 40.92 28.19
C LYS A 539 18.63 40.50 28.65
N ILE A 540 18.87 39.19 28.70
CA ILE A 540 20.17 38.63 29.15
C ILE A 540 21.23 38.83 28.07
N ALA A 541 20.86 38.66 26.80
CA ALA A 541 21.77 38.92 25.69
C ALA A 541 22.24 40.39 25.68
N ALA A 542 21.32 41.34 25.89
CA ALA A 542 21.68 42.76 25.98
C ALA A 542 22.73 43.02 27.07
N THR A 543 22.50 42.56 28.30
CA THR A 543 23.45 42.79 29.41
C THR A 543 24.76 42.02 29.22
N TYR A 544 24.72 40.84 28.62
CA TYR A 544 25.93 40.12 28.22
C TYR A 544 26.77 40.93 27.22
N PHE A 545 26.13 41.53 26.21
CA PHE A 545 26.82 42.32 25.19
C PHE A 545 27.47 43.59 25.73
N ASP A 546 27.04 44.09 26.89
CA ASP A 546 27.70 45.19 27.59
C ASP A 546 29.00 44.79 28.32
N THR A 547 29.21 43.49 28.55
CA THR A 547 30.43 42.97 29.19
C THR A 547 31.62 42.94 28.23
N TYR A 548 32.83 42.79 28.78
CA TYR A 548 34.04 42.61 27.98
C TYR A 548 33.93 41.43 27.00
N HIS A 549 33.44 40.27 27.47
CA HIS A 549 33.22 39.09 26.62
C HIS A 549 32.27 39.37 25.47
N GLY A 550 31.17 40.09 25.75
CA GLY A 550 30.17 40.45 24.77
C GLY A 550 30.68 41.45 23.73
N LYS A 551 31.30 42.55 24.15
CA LYS A 551 31.84 43.60 23.27
C LYS A 551 32.92 43.07 22.34
N VAL A 552 33.85 42.28 22.87
CA VAL A 552 34.92 41.67 22.06
C VAL A 552 34.35 40.67 21.04
N SER A 553 33.31 39.92 21.42
CA SER A 553 32.63 39.02 20.49
C SER A 553 31.87 39.78 19.39
N GLN A 554 31.29 40.95 19.68
CA GLN A 554 30.67 41.83 18.68
C GLN A 554 31.69 42.40 17.68
N LEU A 555 32.95 42.58 18.09
CA LEU A 555 34.05 42.97 17.21
C LEU A 555 34.55 41.82 16.32
N GLY A 556 33.93 40.65 16.39
CA GLY A 556 34.24 39.49 15.53
C GLY A 556 35.26 38.50 16.13
N TYR A 557 35.73 38.72 17.36
CA TYR A 557 36.66 37.81 18.00
C TYR A 557 35.96 36.55 18.53
N THR A 558 36.42 35.38 18.12
CA THR A 558 35.77 34.10 18.44
C THR A 558 36.41 33.33 19.60
N LYS A 559 37.48 33.86 20.20
CA LYS A 559 38.18 33.24 21.34
C LYS A 559 37.64 33.67 22.71
N THR A 560 36.80 34.71 22.78
CA THR A 560 36.15 35.15 24.01
C THR A 560 34.97 34.26 24.38
N ALA A 561 34.65 34.17 25.67
CA ALA A 561 33.57 33.30 26.16
C ALA A 561 32.20 33.76 25.66
N LYS A 562 31.43 32.84 25.07
CA LYS A 562 30.07 33.04 24.55
C LYS A 562 29.06 32.31 25.41
N CYS A 563 27.77 32.50 25.12
CA CYS A 563 26.68 31.91 25.90
C CYS A 563 26.89 30.40 26.12
N TYR A 564 27.21 29.65 25.06
CA TYR A 564 27.39 28.21 25.11
C TYR A 564 28.72 27.76 25.76
N ASP A 565 29.75 28.62 25.79
CA ASP A 565 31.04 28.30 26.44
C ASP A 565 30.89 28.25 27.96
N CYS A 566 29.95 29.03 28.50
CA CYS A 566 29.59 29.07 29.92
C CYS A 566 28.46 28.08 30.27
N HIS A 567 27.38 28.04 29.48
CA HIS A 567 26.17 27.27 29.81
C HIS A 567 26.17 25.82 29.30
N GLY A 568 27.04 25.48 28.36
CA GLY A 568 26.93 24.25 27.56
C GLY A 568 26.19 24.49 26.25
N ALA A 569 26.30 23.53 25.32
CA ALA A 569 25.72 23.65 23.98
C ALA A 569 24.39 22.91 23.86
N HIS A 570 24.38 21.62 24.22
CA HIS A 570 23.20 20.75 24.15
C HIS A 570 22.81 20.18 25.52
N ASP A 571 23.54 20.53 26.58
CA ASP A 571 23.44 20.02 27.95
C ASP A 571 23.21 21.16 28.95
N ILE A 572 22.43 22.16 28.55
CA ILE A 572 22.18 23.37 29.33
C ILE A 572 21.26 23.02 30.51
N LEU A 573 21.79 23.17 31.73
CA LEU A 573 21.08 22.86 32.98
C LEU A 573 20.92 24.10 33.87
N PRO A 574 19.89 24.15 34.72
CA PRO A 574 19.73 25.21 35.71
C PRO A 574 20.95 25.32 36.63
N VAL A 575 21.30 26.53 37.06
CA VAL A 575 22.44 26.79 37.96
C VAL A 575 22.32 26.03 39.30
N SER A 576 21.09 25.73 39.74
CA SER A 576 20.82 24.94 40.93
C SER A 576 21.14 23.45 40.77
N ASP A 577 21.24 22.95 39.54
CA ASP A 577 21.61 21.56 39.28
C ASP A 577 23.12 21.36 39.50
N PRO A 578 23.55 20.43 40.37
CA PRO A 578 24.97 20.16 40.60
C PRO A 578 25.77 19.83 39.33
N LYS A 579 25.13 19.24 38.31
CA LYS A 579 25.75 18.89 37.02
C LYS A 579 25.88 20.07 36.06
N SER A 580 25.25 21.21 36.34
CA SER A 580 25.36 22.39 35.49
C SER A 580 26.81 22.90 35.43
N HIS A 581 27.25 23.35 34.25
CA HIS A 581 28.57 23.99 34.07
C HIS A 581 28.77 25.23 34.94
N LEU A 582 27.67 25.83 35.39
CA LEU A 582 27.65 27.03 36.24
C LEU A 582 27.18 26.74 37.66
N SER A 583 27.08 25.46 38.04
CA SER A 583 26.73 25.08 39.42
C SER A 583 27.76 25.63 40.40
N HIS A 584 27.38 25.68 41.68
CA HIS A 584 28.29 26.11 42.74
C HIS A 584 29.63 25.34 42.67
N ASN A 585 29.63 24.05 42.32
CA ASN A 585 30.86 23.26 42.31
C ASN A 585 31.66 23.38 41.00
N ASN A 586 31.01 23.71 39.88
CA ASN A 586 31.64 23.63 38.56
C ASN A 586 32.05 24.99 37.97
N VAL A 587 31.48 26.11 38.45
CA VAL A 587 31.69 27.43 37.85
C VAL A 587 33.17 27.84 37.78
N VAL A 588 33.98 27.52 38.80
CA VAL A 588 35.42 27.82 38.80
C VAL A 588 36.13 27.08 37.68
N GLN A 589 35.85 25.78 37.52
CA GLN A 589 36.44 24.95 36.46
C GLN A 589 36.05 25.46 35.07
N THR A 590 34.82 25.96 34.91
CA THR A 590 34.36 26.58 33.66
C THR A 590 35.17 27.83 33.33
N CYS A 591 35.43 28.71 34.30
CA CYS A 591 36.30 29.88 34.10
C CYS A 591 37.76 29.48 33.80
N GLN A 592 38.26 28.42 34.44
CA GLN A 592 39.64 27.94 34.29
C GLN A 592 39.99 27.46 32.88
N LYS A 593 38.99 27.16 32.03
CA LYS A 593 39.20 26.86 30.61
C LYS A 593 39.96 27.98 29.87
N CYS A 594 39.77 29.23 30.29
CA CYS A 594 40.45 30.41 29.71
C CYS A 594 41.28 31.19 30.75
N HIS A 595 40.94 31.08 32.04
CA HIS A 595 41.61 31.78 33.14
C HIS A 595 42.23 30.78 34.12
N PRO A 596 43.44 30.24 33.87
CA PRO A 596 44.03 29.18 34.69
C PRO A 596 44.11 29.51 36.19
N GLY A 597 44.31 30.78 36.55
CA GLY A 597 44.34 31.27 37.93
C GLY A 597 42.98 31.61 38.55
N ALA A 598 41.86 31.27 37.89
CA ALA A 598 40.53 31.60 38.41
C ALA A 598 40.27 30.91 39.76
N THR A 599 39.86 31.71 40.74
CA THR A 599 39.46 31.28 42.08
C THR A 599 37.96 31.46 42.29
N ARG A 600 37.44 30.99 43.42
CA ARG A 600 36.04 31.19 43.82
C ARG A 600 35.60 32.65 43.77
N ARG A 601 36.44 33.56 44.27
CA ARG A 601 36.15 35.00 44.27
C ARG A 601 36.12 35.58 42.86
N PHE A 602 37.01 35.10 41.99
CA PHE A 602 37.02 35.47 40.58
C PHE A 602 35.75 35.01 39.85
N ALA A 603 35.34 33.75 40.06
CA ALA A 603 34.13 33.18 39.48
C ALA A 603 32.82 33.79 40.06
N GLY A 604 32.91 34.56 41.15
CA GLY A 604 31.79 35.34 41.70
C GLY A 604 31.44 36.59 40.88
N TYR A 605 32.18 36.88 39.81
CA TYR A 605 31.86 37.97 38.88
C TYR A 605 30.50 37.74 38.19
N LEU A 606 29.60 38.71 38.31
CA LEU A 606 28.26 38.63 37.74
C LEU A 606 28.26 39.01 36.25
N THR A 607 28.40 38.01 35.38
CA THR A 607 28.53 38.17 33.91
C THR A 607 27.30 38.74 33.18
N HIS A 608 26.16 38.88 33.85
CA HIS A 608 24.93 39.45 33.28
C HIS A 608 24.31 40.55 34.14
N ALA A 609 25.03 41.04 35.16
CA ALA A 609 24.50 42.08 36.05
C ALA A 609 24.24 43.38 35.30
N THR A 610 23.17 44.08 35.68
CA THR A 610 22.78 45.36 35.10
C THR A 610 22.39 46.34 36.19
N HIS A 611 22.64 47.63 35.94
CA HIS A 611 22.23 48.74 36.80
C HIS A 611 20.79 49.18 36.53
N HIS A 612 20.04 48.45 35.71
CA HIS A 612 18.64 48.76 35.37
C HIS A 612 17.62 47.98 36.22
N ASP A 613 18.07 47.04 37.03
CA ASP A 613 17.21 46.18 37.86
C ASP A 613 17.51 46.43 39.35
N PRO A 614 16.79 47.35 40.01
CA PRO A 614 17.02 47.70 41.41
C PRO A 614 16.61 46.59 42.37
N GLU A 615 15.73 45.66 41.97
CA GLU A 615 15.30 44.54 42.82
C GLU A 615 16.38 43.46 42.89
N LYS A 616 16.99 43.13 41.74
CA LYS A 616 18.01 42.08 41.66
C LYS A 616 19.43 42.58 41.94
N TYR A 617 19.74 43.83 41.58
CA TYR A 617 21.08 44.43 41.75
C TYR A 617 21.00 45.83 42.39
N PRO A 618 20.47 45.96 43.62
CA PRO A 618 20.22 47.25 44.27
C PRO A 618 21.49 48.11 44.42
N PHE A 619 22.59 47.49 44.83
CA PHE A 619 23.87 48.18 44.99
C PHE A 619 24.41 48.72 43.66
N LEU A 620 24.27 47.96 42.57
CA LEU A 620 24.77 48.36 41.25
C LEU A 620 23.94 49.51 40.68
N PHE A 621 22.61 49.46 40.86
CA PHE A 621 21.67 50.52 40.45
C PHE A 621 22.02 51.86 41.11
N TRP A 622 22.08 51.89 42.44
CA TRP A 622 22.33 53.13 43.19
C TRP A 622 23.75 53.67 42.97
N THR A 623 24.74 52.79 42.87
CA THR A 623 26.12 53.21 42.57
C THR A 623 26.22 53.86 41.19
N PHE A 624 25.58 53.27 40.16
CA PHE A 624 25.58 53.85 38.81
C PHE A 624 24.93 55.23 38.78
N TRP A 625 23.74 55.37 39.36
CA TRP A 625 23.04 56.66 39.40
C TRP A 625 23.78 57.70 40.25
N GLY A 626 24.39 57.30 41.36
CA GLY A 626 25.23 58.18 42.18
C GLY A 626 26.45 58.70 41.41
N MET A 627 27.21 57.81 40.79
CA MET A 627 28.39 58.18 40.00
C MET A 627 28.03 59.00 38.75
N THR A 628 26.94 58.66 38.08
CA THR A 628 26.45 59.42 36.91
C THR A 628 26.01 60.82 37.32
N SER A 629 25.28 60.94 38.43
CA SER A 629 24.85 62.24 38.97
C SER A 629 26.05 63.09 39.38
N LEU A 630 27.06 62.49 40.02
CA LEU A 630 28.31 63.16 40.37
C LEU A 630 29.04 63.65 39.11
N LEU A 631 29.14 62.82 38.08
CA LEU A 631 29.80 63.16 36.81
C LEU A 631 29.08 64.32 36.11
N VAL A 632 27.78 64.20 35.90
CA VAL A 632 26.95 65.23 35.24
C VAL A 632 26.97 66.52 36.06
N GLY A 633 26.85 66.42 37.38
CA GLY A 633 26.92 67.58 38.28
C GLY A 633 28.27 68.30 38.18
N THR A 634 29.37 67.54 38.18
CA THR A 634 30.73 68.08 38.03
C THR A 634 30.88 68.80 36.69
N PHE A 635 30.53 68.17 35.58
CA PHE A 635 30.60 68.79 34.26
C PHE A 635 29.69 70.00 34.11
N ALA A 636 28.49 69.98 34.69
CA ALA A 636 27.58 71.11 34.67
C ALA A 636 28.15 72.30 35.45
N VAL A 637 28.63 72.08 36.68
CA VAL A 637 29.20 73.15 37.52
C VAL A 637 30.44 73.75 36.88
N PHE A 638 31.42 72.93 36.50
CA PHE A 638 32.66 73.43 35.88
C PHE A 638 32.44 73.97 34.46
N GLY A 639 31.50 73.40 33.71
CA GLY A 639 31.10 73.87 32.39
C GLY A 639 30.43 75.25 32.46
N ILE A 640 29.46 75.42 33.35
CA ILE A 640 28.80 76.71 33.60
C ILE A 640 29.80 77.73 34.13
N HIS A 641 30.66 77.35 35.09
CA HIS A 641 31.73 78.20 35.58
C HIS A 641 32.63 78.70 34.44
N THR A 642 33.06 77.80 33.55
CA THR A 642 33.91 78.15 32.39
C THR A 642 33.17 79.06 31.41
N LEU A 643 31.89 78.77 31.12
CA LEU A 643 31.05 79.60 30.25
C LEU A 643 30.83 81.01 30.83
N LEU A 644 30.59 81.13 32.13
CA LEU A 644 30.45 82.42 32.82
C LEU A 644 31.79 83.19 32.91
N TRP A 645 32.91 82.48 32.95
CA TRP A 645 34.25 83.09 32.97
C TRP A 645 34.73 83.51 31.57
N LEU A 646 34.20 82.91 30.51
CA LEU A 646 34.58 83.17 29.12
C LEU A 646 34.47 84.65 28.69
N PRO A 647 33.39 85.41 29.00
CA PRO A 647 33.30 86.83 28.69
C PRO A 647 34.41 87.65 29.36
N ARG A 648 34.73 87.31 30.62
CA ARG A 648 35.80 87.97 31.38
C ARG A 648 37.16 87.66 30.78
N ALA A 649 37.43 86.41 30.41
CA ALA A 649 38.66 86.00 29.73
C ALA A 649 38.83 86.68 28.36
N LEU A 650 37.75 86.80 27.58
CA LEU A 650 37.75 87.51 26.30
C LEU A 650 37.99 89.02 26.47
N LYS A 651 37.41 89.63 27.52
CA LYS A 651 37.69 91.03 27.89
C LYS A 651 39.17 91.23 28.23
N MET A 652 39.72 90.40 29.10
CA MET A 652 41.15 90.43 29.46
C MET A 652 42.08 90.20 28.26
N LYS A 653 41.69 89.33 27.32
CA LYS A 653 42.45 89.12 26.07
C LYS A 653 42.39 90.34 25.15
N ARG A 654 41.23 91.01 25.04
CA ARG A 654 41.10 92.28 24.29
C ARG A 654 41.96 93.38 24.91
N GLU A 655 41.92 93.53 26.24
CA GLU A 655 42.75 94.50 26.99
C GLU A 655 44.24 94.23 26.81
N ARG A 656 44.68 92.97 26.91
CA ARG A 656 46.08 92.56 26.68
C ARG A 656 46.53 92.75 25.23
N ASN A 657 45.64 92.54 24.26
CA ASN A 657 45.94 92.78 22.84
C ASN A 657 46.02 94.28 22.53
N GLN A 658 45.25 95.13 23.23
CA GLN A 658 45.38 96.59 23.14
C GLN A 658 46.70 97.08 23.74
N GLN A 659 47.18 96.47 24.84
CA GLN A 659 48.49 96.77 25.42
C GLN A 659 49.69 96.26 24.59
N ARG A 660 49.49 95.32 23.66
CA ARG A 660 50.52 94.76 22.78
C ARG A 660 50.62 95.43 21.39
N GLN A 661 49.83 96.46 21.10
CA GLN A 661 50.04 97.24 19.87
C GLN A 661 51.35 98.05 19.98
N PRO A 662 52.30 97.88 19.04
CA PRO A 662 53.57 98.58 19.09
C PRO A 662 53.37 100.06 18.77
N VAL A 663 54.06 100.92 19.54
CA VAL A 663 54.31 102.33 19.21
C VAL A 663 55.10 102.35 17.90
N ALA A 664 54.41 102.44 16.78
CA ALA A 664 54.99 102.78 15.49
C ALA A 664 54.15 103.88 14.86
N ARG A 665 54.66 105.12 14.99
CA ARG A 665 54.44 106.30 14.13
C ARG A 665 54.16 107.57 14.94
N LYS A 666 55.23 108.28 15.31
CA LYS A 666 55.37 109.75 15.18
C LYS A 666 56.75 110.19 15.65
N GLU A 667 57.65 110.41 14.70
CA GLU A 667 58.62 111.51 14.71
C GLU A 667 59.22 111.66 13.30
N LYS A 668 58.62 112.61 12.55
CA LYS A 668 59.19 113.31 11.39
C LYS A 668 58.57 114.71 11.42
N SER A 669 59.25 115.63 12.09
CA SER A 669 59.50 117.02 11.68
C SER A 669 60.44 117.64 12.69
#